data_AF-A0A972UX55-F1
#
_entry.id   AF-A0A972UX55-F1
#
_cell.length_a   1.000
_cell.length_b   1.000
_cell.length_c   1.000
_cell.angle_alpha   90.00
_cell.angle_beta   90.00
_cell.angle_gamma   90.00
#
_symmetry.space_group_name_H-M   'P 1'
#
loop_
_entity.id
_entity.type
_entity.pdbx_description
1 polymer ?
#
loop_
_entity_poly.entity_id
_entity_poly.type
_entity_poly.pdbx_seq_one_letter_code
_entity_poly.pdbx_strand_id
1 'polypeptide(L)'
;IWDWISPGVNFPVIETPDNSSNGNTGYIMGRPTFSEGKKGKAIDLSGHDDWIEFYRDPSLDITGNQITIEFWINPRELDNPNTIITKSDHQYGIIRNQSGELEFYLHNRRRASTTCRVPDDWYNNWHHVAGIYNGEKMMLYIDYEKQSETPFNRKIQHSPFPLCIGRNAETQDQGEYSGQLSNMKIDEVRIYNQALSIDEIKNQSDVEADQKTVLSVSFEETKTNGEFFSTGLGGRTYGIIWPDREIQPEIWQIKKSAQPVKVVDENILEGKVKIINRFMFTNLNELKTSWELYEDYSLIQSSNLKISLNPQTEIIVDIPFKKPEIKEGKEYSIKITFTQPDRTVWSEKDHIVAWDQIQIPYEISEEIYQNTNSNVSISEFDKAILISGKDFVYQFSKVDGSIASLKFKGTELIKSGPKFNIWRAPLANDIDPWGANNFNKNNYTPGMGRSIDNQIYTLGLVELQTEVDHIKTQKLTSGEAEIKIHSYSYSTNRNSAFEKIERYVVSGNGEISLEQEIIPHGPMPDLLPKVGLQFQLPEKFDNIEWYGRGSFETYPDRKTGAQIGLYSSTVKNEYVPYLFPQDYGNKTDIRWVKIADDNGVGLEIKGEKPLNFSAHNFTTENLSRAVYPFQLKEADHTILNVDFEVTGVGGTARRTLTKYRVTPGIKKNKITIKPIE
;
A
#
# COMPACT_ATOMS: atom_id res chain seq x y z
N ILE A 1 19.90 11.20 18.65
CA ILE A 1 20.33 10.88 17.27
C ILE A 1 19.69 9.57 16.79
N TRP A 2 19.55 8.57 17.68
CA TRP A 2 18.94 7.26 17.36
C TRP A 2 17.48 7.31 16.84
N ASP A 3 16.68 8.30 17.23
CA ASP A 3 15.28 8.39 16.75
C ASP A 3 15.09 9.12 15.42
N TRP A 4 16.14 9.72 14.83
CA TRP A 4 16.01 10.48 13.59
C TRP A 4 16.33 9.63 12.36
N ILE A 5 17.26 8.68 12.46
CA ILE A 5 17.71 7.81 11.36
C ILE A 5 17.04 6.45 11.51
N SER A 6 16.40 5.96 10.45
CA SER A 6 15.84 4.61 10.44
C SER A 6 16.99 3.61 10.58
N PRO A 7 16.86 2.58 11.44
CA PRO A 7 17.86 1.54 11.52
C PRO A 7 17.96 0.81 10.19
N GLY A 8 19.16 0.37 9.85
CA GLY A 8 19.41 -0.40 8.64
C GLY A 8 20.89 -0.62 8.47
N VAL A 9 21.28 -1.89 8.32
CA VAL A 9 22.62 -2.26 7.86
C VAL A 9 22.49 -2.87 6.48
N ASN A 10 23.42 -2.53 5.59
CA ASN A 10 23.44 -3.12 4.26
C ASN A 10 23.70 -4.63 4.38
N PHE A 11 22.84 -5.43 3.76
CA PHE A 11 22.86 -6.87 3.88
C PHE A 11 22.60 -7.51 2.50
N PRO A 12 23.34 -8.56 2.12
CA PRO A 12 23.12 -9.23 0.85
C PRO A 12 21.74 -9.91 0.82
N VAL A 13 21.06 -9.82 -0.32
CA VAL A 13 19.88 -10.67 -0.57
C VAL A 13 20.42 -12.05 -0.97
N ILE A 14 20.27 -13.03 -0.08
CA ILE A 14 20.70 -14.41 -0.32
C ILE A 14 19.45 -15.24 -0.59
N GLU A 15 19.41 -15.85 -1.77
CA GLU A 15 18.29 -16.63 -2.29
C GLU A 15 18.66 -18.12 -2.29
N THR A 16 17.70 -18.98 -1.97
CA THR A 16 17.70 -20.42 -2.27
C THR A 16 16.54 -20.70 -3.24
N PRO A 17 16.77 -21.48 -4.32
CA PRO A 17 15.74 -21.74 -5.32
C PRO A 17 14.60 -22.58 -4.74
N ASP A 18 13.40 -22.36 -5.28
CA ASP A 18 12.27 -23.28 -5.18
C ASP A 18 12.25 -24.13 -6.45
N ASN A 19 12.43 -25.44 -6.30
CA ASN A 19 12.44 -26.41 -7.38
C ASN A 19 11.02 -26.75 -7.90
N SER A 20 9.97 -26.29 -7.21
CA SER A 20 8.60 -26.43 -7.68
C SER A 20 8.32 -25.55 -8.90
N SER A 21 7.21 -25.83 -9.60
CA SER A 21 6.79 -25.00 -10.74
C SER A 21 6.34 -23.58 -10.37
N ASN A 22 6.17 -23.26 -9.07
CA ASN A 22 5.73 -21.93 -8.63
C ASN A 22 6.88 -20.94 -8.49
N GLY A 23 8.13 -21.40 -8.29
CA GLY A 23 9.29 -20.52 -8.17
C GLY A 23 9.24 -19.61 -6.94
N ASN A 24 8.68 -20.10 -5.83
CA ASN A 24 8.61 -19.42 -4.54
C ASN A 24 9.99 -19.32 -3.88
N THR A 25 10.85 -18.44 -4.41
CA THR A 25 12.23 -18.24 -3.93
C THR A 25 12.28 -18.03 -2.42
N GLY A 26 13.13 -18.81 -1.74
CA GLY A 26 13.41 -18.66 -0.32
C GLY A 26 14.49 -17.62 -0.07
N TYR A 27 14.23 -16.66 0.80
CA TYR A 27 15.20 -15.64 1.21
C TYR A 27 15.82 -16.01 2.55
N ILE A 28 17.14 -16.14 2.56
CA ILE A 28 17.92 -16.49 3.75
C ILE A 28 18.20 -15.21 4.54
N MET A 29 17.61 -15.15 5.73
CA MET A 29 17.70 -14.01 6.64
C MET A 29 18.71 -14.30 7.74
N GLY A 30 19.40 -13.26 8.22
CA GLY A 30 20.49 -13.43 9.17
C GLY A 30 21.71 -14.09 8.52
N ARG A 31 22.50 -14.83 9.31
CA ARG A 31 23.74 -15.47 8.84
C ARG A 31 23.79 -16.96 9.16
N PRO A 32 22.80 -17.76 8.71
CA PRO A 32 22.90 -19.19 8.89
C PRO A 32 24.09 -19.75 8.09
N THR A 33 24.56 -20.92 8.51
CA THR A 33 25.65 -21.62 7.82
C THR A 33 25.11 -22.78 7.00
N PHE A 34 25.92 -23.32 6.11
CA PHE A 34 25.60 -24.54 5.36
C PHE A 34 26.51 -25.65 5.86
N SER A 35 25.96 -26.84 6.06
CA SER A 35 26.71 -28.02 6.51
C SER A 35 26.25 -29.27 5.77
N GLU A 36 26.89 -30.41 6.04
CA GLU A 36 26.47 -31.70 5.47
C GLU A 36 25.01 -32.00 5.82
N GLY A 37 24.20 -32.14 4.77
CA GLY A 37 22.78 -32.43 4.85
C GLY A 37 22.49 -33.91 5.00
N LYS A 38 21.20 -34.26 5.01
CA LYS A 38 20.80 -35.65 4.80
C LYS A 38 21.06 -36.05 3.36
N LYS A 39 20.79 -35.14 2.43
CA LYS A 39 21.22 -35.17 1.04
C LYS A 39 22.06 -33.91 0.82
N GLY A 40 23.23 -34.03 0.20
CA GLY A 40 24.10 -32.90 -0.12
C GLY A 40 24.29 -31.88 1.03
N LYS A 41 23.68 -30.70 0.91
CA LYS A 41 23.81 -29.59 1.88
C LYS A 41 22.50 -29.30 2.60
N ALA A 42 22.60 -29.11 3.91
CA ALA A 42 21.54 -28.54 4.72
C ALA A 42 21.86 -27.12 5.14
N ILE A 43 20.81 -26.32 5.36
CA ILE A 43 20.93 -25.06 6.09
C ILE A 43 20.97 -25.33 7.59
N ASP A 44 21.89 -24.66 8.29
CA ASP A 44 22.17 -24.81 9.71
C ASP A 44 21.85 -23.49 10.44
N LEU A 45 20.71 -23.49 11.13
CA LEU A 45 20.15 -22.35 11.87
C LEU A 45 20.66 -22.31 13.31
N SER A 46 21.19 -21.17 13.72
CA SER A 46 21.85 -20.98 15.02
C SER A 46 20.90 -20.90 16.23
N GLY A 47 19.63 -20.53 15.99
CA GLY A 47 18.65 -20.27 17.04
C GLY A 47 18.62 -18.82 17.56
N HIS A 48 19.35 -17.90 16.92
CA HIS A 48 19.45 -16.51 17.34
C HIS A 48 18.65 -15.56 16.46
N ASP A 49 19.10 -15.32 15.23
CA ASP A 49 18.58 -14.28 14.33
C ASP A 49 18.57 -14.70 12.85
N ASP A 50 18.53 -16.02 12.61
CA ASP A 50 18.54 -16.61 11.27
C ASP A 50 17.30 -17.48 11.00
N TRP A 51 16.76 -17.32 9.79
CA TRP A 51 15.60 -18.06 9.30
C TRP A 51 15.55 -18.00 7.77
N ILE A 52 14.63 -18.74 7.17
CA ILE A 52 14.30 -18.63 5.75
C ILE A 52 12.88 -18.11 5.64
N GLU A 53 12.67 -17.09 4.82
CA GLU A 53 11.38 -16.46 4.60
C GLU A 53 11.01 -16.46 3.12
N PHE A 54 9.74 -16.69 2.83
CA PHE A 54 9.22 -16.71 1.47
C PHE A 54 8.37 -15.48 1.23
N TYR A 55 8.42 -14.95 0.01
CA TYR A 55 7.40 -13.98 -0.42
C TYR A 55 6.02 -14.58 -0.16
N ARG A 56 5.07 -13.75 0.26
CA ARG A 56 3.68 -14.17 0.42
C ARG A 56 3.11 -14.42 -0.98
N ASP A 57 3.44 -15.51 -1.64
CA ASP A 57 2.82 -15.89 -2.90
C ASP A 57 1.45 -16.54 -2.64
N PRO A 58 0.40 -16.27 -3.44
CA PRO A 58 -0.90 -16.90 -3.26
C PRO A 58 -0.86 -18.43 -3.27
N SER A 59 0.10 -19.06 -3.97
CA SER A 59 0.28 -20.52 -3.98
C SER A 59 0.61 -21.11 -2.59
N LEU A 60 1.19 -20.32 -1.68
CA LEU A 60 1.50 -20.72 -0.31
C LEU A 60 0.33 -20.48 0.67
N ASP A 61 -0.71 -19.77 0.25
CA ASP A 61 -1.95 -19.54 1.01
C ASP A 61 -2.90 -20.75 0.88
N ILE A 62 -2.45 -21.93 1.31
CA ILE A 62 -3.23 -23.17 1.21
C ILE A 62 -4.47 -23.07 2.10
N THR A 63 -5.65 -22.98 1.48
CA THR A 63 -6.98 -22.86 2.12
C THR A 63 -7.90 -24.05 1.81
N GLY A 64 -7.36 -25.07 1.14
CA GLY A 64 -8.04 -26.31 0.84
C GLY A 64 -8.33 -27.16 2.08
N ASN A 65 -8.76 -28.40 1.86
CA ASN A 65 -8.95 -29.40 2.90
C ASN A 65 -7.87 -30.48 2.86
N GLN A 66 -6.74 -30.25 2.20
CA GLN A 66 -5.63 -31.19 2.12
C GLN A 66 -4.31 -30.42 2.13
N ILE A 67 -3.29 -31.02 2.74
CA ILE A 67 -1.92 -30.51 2.75
C ILE A 67 -0.97 -31.65 3.17
N THR A 68 0.24 -31.64 2.60
CA THR A 68 1.37 -32.44 3.08
C THR A 68 2.56 -31.52 3.28
N ILE A 69 3.23 -31.64 4.43
CA ILE A 69 4.50 -30.96 4.72
C ILE A 69 5.49 -32.05 5.07
N GLU A 70 6.64 -32.10 4.41
CA GLU A 70 7.73 -33.01 4.75
C GLU A 70 9.09 -32.31 4.73
N PHE A 71 10.04 -32.85 5.49
CA PHE A 71 11.44 -32.41 5.51
C PHE A 71 12.31 -33.40 6.27
N TRP A 72 13.62 -33.27 6.08
CA TRP A 72 14.62 -33.85 6.98
C TRP A 72 15.06 -32.81 7.99
N ILE A 73 15.20 -33.20 9.26
CA ILE A 73 15.65 -32.33 10.35
C ILE A 73 16.74 -33.01 11.18
N ASN A 74 17.74 -32.24 11.59
CA ASN A 74 18.70 -32.60 12.63
C ASN A 74 18.72 -31.50 13.70
N PRO A 75 17.86 -31.61 14.73
CA PRO A 75 17.66 -30.58 15.73
C PRO A 75 18.72 -30.64 16.84
N ARG A 76 19.09 -29.49 17.38
CA ARG A 76 19.89 -29.41 18.61
C ARG A 76 18.97 -29.25 19.81
N GLU A 77 19.47 -29.61 20.99
CA GLU A 77 18.70 -29.53 22.22
C GLU A 77 18.35 -28.06 22.53
N LEU A 78 17.07 -27.83 22.86
CA LEU A 78 16.50 -26.54 23.19
C LEU A 78 15.50 -26.69 24.33
N ASP A 79 15.63 -25.82 25.34
CA ASP A 79 14.70 -25.77 26.47
C ASP A 79 13.32 -25.21 26.06
N ASN A 80 13.30 -24.37 25.02
CA ASN A 80 12.11 -23.69 24.53
C ASN A 80 11.43 -24.46 23.37
N PRO A 81 10.17 -24.11 23.03
CA PRO A 81 9.56 -24.53 21.78
C PRO A 81 10.47 -24.24 20.59
N ASN A 82 10.51 -25.16 19.64
CA ASN A 82 11.29 -24.99 18.40
C ASN A 82 10.33 -24.77 17.23
N THR A 83 10.37 -23.60 16.62
CA THR A 83 9.59 -23.28 15.42
C THR A 83 10.26 -23.85 14.18
N ILE A 84 9.73 -24.93 13.59
CA ILE A 84 10.38 -25.62 12.47
C ILE A 84 9.94 -25.04 11.12
N ILE A 85 8.66 -25.23 10.74
CA ILE A 85 8.07 -24.62 9.53
C ILE A 85 6.70 -24.08 9.89
N THR A 86 6.43 -22.80 9.63
CA THR A 86 5.13 -22.20 9.94
C THR A 86 4.67 -21.21 8.89
N LYS A 87 3.37 -21.25 8.60
CA LYS A 87 2.63 -20.20 7.94
C LYS A 87 1.71 -19.59 9.00
N SER A 88 2.29 -18.79 9.90
CA SER A 88 1.63 -18.21 11.10
C SER A 88 1.12 -19.23 12.13
N ASP A 89 0.69 -18.77 13.31
CA ASP A 89 0.01 -19.63 14.29
C ASP A 89 -1.45 -19.95 13.89
N HIS A 90 -2.01 -19.21 12.94
CA HIS A 90 -3.42 -19.27 12.55
C HIS A 90 -3.68 -19.79 11.13
N GLN A 91 -2.75 -20.54 10.52
CA GLN A 91 -3.01 -21.28 9.28
C GLN A 91 -2.47 -22.72 9.32
N TYR A 92 -1.16 -22.94 9.22
CA TYR A 92 -0.57 -24.29 9.36
C TYR A 92 0.89 -24.26 9.80
N GLY A 93 1.38 -25.36 10.37
CA GLY A 93 2.80 -25.52 10.67
C GLY A 93 3.15 -26.83 11.38
N ILE A 94 4.46 -27.08 11.47
CA ILE A 94 5.06 -28.14 12.28
C ILE A 94 6.05 -27.48 13.24
N ILE A 95 5.92 -27.77 14.54
CA ILE A 95 6.78 -27.22 15.60
C ILE A 95 7.11 -28.29 16.65
N ARG A 96 8.14 -28.06 17.45
CA ARG A 96 8.23 -28.67 18.79
C ARG A 96 7.57 -27.72 19.78
N ASN A 97 6.49 -28.17 20.43
CA ASN A 97 5.69 -27.32 21.30
C ASN A 97 6.30 -27.16 22.71
N GLN A 98 5.60 -26.41 23.58
CA GLN A 98 6.02 -26.16 24.98
C GLN A 98 6.11 -27.42 25.84
N SER A 99 5.38 -28.47 25.49
CA SER A 99 5.45 -29.77 26.18
C SER A 99 6.62 -30.63 25.68
N GLY A 100 7.40 -30.14 24.71
CA GLY A 100 8.51 -30.86 24.09
C GLY A 100 8.08 -31.90 23.06
N GLU A 101 6.79 -31.95 22.70
CA GLU A 101 6.25 -32.84 21.68
C GLU A 101 6.37 -32.21 20.29
N LEU A 102 6.52 -33.04 19.27
CA LEU A 102 6.35 -32.62 17.89
C LEU A 102 4.86 -32.43 17.62
N GLU A 103 4.49 -31.31 17.00
CA GLU A 103 3.11 -30.93 16.72
C GLU A 103 2.97 -30.57 15.25
N PHE A 104 2.03 -31.22 14.56
CA PHE A 104 1.49 -30.73 13.29
C PHE A 104 0.14 -30.08 13.56
N TYR A 105 -0.01 -28.80 13.22
CA TYR A 105 -1.22 -28.04 13.45
C TYR A 105 -1.81 -27.45 12.16
N LEU A 106 -3.13 -27.33 12.16
CA LEU A 106 -3.93 -26.61 11.17
C LEU A 106 -4.91 -25.71 11.91
N HIS A 107 -5.29 -24.59 11.30
CA HIS A 107 -6.23 -23.66 11.93
C HIS A 107 -7.54 -23.54 11.13
N ASN A 108 -8.67 -23.63 11.83
CA ASN A 108 -9.99 -23.23 11.32
C ASN A 108 -10.82 -22.71 12.49
N ARG A 109 -10.89 -21.38 12.68
CA ARG A 109 -11.44 -20.71 13.88
C ARG A 109 -10.76 -21.06 15.21
N ARG A 110 -10.22 -22.27 15.34
CA ARG A 110 -9.41 -22.79 16.44
C ARG A 110 -8.28 -23.63 15.84
N ARG A 111 -7.16 -23.70 16.55
CA ARG A 111 -6.04 -24.60 16.25
C ARG A 111 -6.48 -26.05 16.50
N ALA A 112 -6.33 -26.89 15.49
CA ALA A 112 -6.40 -28.34 15.57
C ALA A 112 -4.97 -28.86 15.45
N SER A 113 -4.63 -29.85 16.28
CA SER A 113 -3.27 -30.35 16.41
C SER A 113 -3.27 -31.85 16.50
N THR A 114 -2.23 -32.47 15.95
CA THR A 114 -1.85 -33.84 16.28
C THR A 114 -0.41 -33.82 16.78
N THR A 115 -0.15 -34.45 17.92
CA THR A 115 1.15 -34.38 18.60
C THR A 115 1.72 -35.77 18.85
N CYS A 116 3.04 -35.85 18.98
CA CYS A 116 3.72 -37.06 19.44
C CYS A 116 5.01 -36.70 20.20
N ARG A 117 5.44 -37.61 21.09
CA ARG A 117 6.78 -37.52 21.69
C ARG A 117 7.82 -37.72 20.58
N VAL A 118 8.89 -36.93 20.62
CA VAL A 118 10.06 -37.14 19.77
C VAL A 118 10.84 -38.39 20.22
N PRO A 119 11.51 -39.13 19.31
CA PRO A 119 12.26 -40.32 19.66
C PRO A 119 13.43 -40.01 20.61
N ASP A 120 13.96 -41.02 21.30
CA ASP A 120 15.04 -40.83 22.28
C ASP A 120 16.36 -40.35 21.64
N ASP A 121 16.57 -40.64 20.35
CA ASP A 121 17.71 -40.18 19.55
C ASP A 121 17.43 -38.91 18.74
N TRP A 122 16.33 -38.19 19.01
CA TRP A 122 15.90 -37.01 18.25
C TRP A 122 16.98 -35.94 18.03
N TYR A 123 17.79 -35.65 19.04
CA TYR A 123 18.76 -34.56 18.98
C TYR A 123 20.08 -34.99 18.36
N ASN A 124 20.65 -34.11 17.54
CA ASN A 124 21.90 -34.32 16.80
C ASN A 124 21.86 -35.49 15.80
N ASN A 125 20.67 -35.99 15.44
CA ASN A 125 20.47 -37.03 14.43
C ASN A 125 19.46 -36.59 13.37
N TRP A 126 19.58 -37.15 12.17
CA TRP A 126 18.66 -36.87 11.06
C TRP A 126 17.39 -37.72 11.17
N HIS A 127 16.24 -37.06 11.21
CA HIS A 127 14.92 -37.68 11.14
C HIS A 127 14.13 -37.12 9.96
N HIS A 128 13.36 -37.98 9.29
CA HIS A 128 12.35 -37.53 8.34
C HIS A 128 11.06 -37.23 9.10
N VAL A 129 10.43 -36.09 8.83
CA VAL A 129 9.16 -35.70 9.43
C VAL A 129 8.16 -35.43 8.34
N ALA A 130 6.94 -35.93 8.49
CA ALA A 130 5.82 -35.57 7.62
C ALA A 130 4.51 -35.32 8.38
N GLY A 131 3.88 -34.19 8.10
CA GLY A 131 2.51 -33.87 8.49
C GLY A 131 1.58 -34.00 7.30
N ILE A 132 0.57 -34.88 7.37
CA ILE A 132 -0.38 -35.14 6.28
C ILE A 132 -1.80 -34.86 6.77
N TYR A 133 -2.53 -34.04 6.01
CA TYR A 133 -3.96 -33.84 6.16
C TYR A 133 -4.70 -34.24 4.88
N ASN A 134 -5.62 -35.19 4.99
CA ASN A 134 -6.30 -35.80 3.85
C ASN A 134 -7.76 -35.33 3.61
N GLY A 135 -8.24 -34.36 4.39
CA GLY A 135 -9.65 -33.93 4.37
C GLY A 135 -10.47 -34.47 5.53
N GLU A 136 -10.00 -35.52 6.19
CA GLU A 136 -10.73 -36.19 7.28
C GLU A 136 -9.92 -36.25 8.59
N LYS A 137 -8.60 -36.38 8.50
CA LYS A 137 -7.70 -36.46 9.64
C LYS A 137 -6.31 -35.91 9.35
N MET A 138 -5.72 -35.34 10.38
CA MET A 138 -4.31 -34.95 10.44
C MET A 138 -3.50 -36.14 10.95
N MET A 139 -2.34 -36.38 10.37
CA MET A 139 -1.43 -37.47 10.73
C MET A 139 0.00 -36.93 10.79
N LEU A 140 0.77 -37.39 11.77
CA LEU A 140 2.17 -37.04 11.94
C LEU A 140 3.03 -38.29 11.88
N TYR A 141 4.09 -38.23 11.09
CA TYR A 141 5.04 -39.31 10.83
C TYR A 141 6.44 -38.86 11.21
N ILE A 142 7.20 -39.77 11.81
CA ILE A 142 8.64 -39.65 12.03
C ILE A 142 9.27 -40.90 11.44
N ASP A 143 10.30 -40.73 10.61
CA ASP A 143 11.03 -41.80 9.91
C ASP A 143 10.09 -42.77 9.16
N TYR A 144 9.10 -42.19 8.48
CA TYR A 144 8.08 -42.89 7.70
C TYR A 144 7.11 -43.76 8.52
N GLU A 145 7.17 -43.70 9.84
CA GLU A 145 6.23 -44.39 10.73
C GLU A 145 5.21 -43.42 11.31
N LYS A 146 3.92 -43.79 11.27
CA LYS A 146 2.83 -42.95 11.80
C LYS A 146 2.90 -42.92 13.32
N GLN A 147 3.14 -41.73 13.88
CA GLN A 147 3.24 -41.53 15.33
C GLN A 147 1.89 -41.14 15.95
N SER A 148 1.10 -40.32 15.25
CA SER A 148 -0.21 -39.89 15.74
C SER A 148 -1.18 -39.54 14.61
N GLU A 149 -2.46 -39.55 14.96
CA GLU A 149 -3.51 -39.02 14.09
C GLU A 149 -4.64 -38.37 14.91
N THR A 150 -5.31 -37.39 14.32
CA THR A 150 -6.41 -36.66 14.95
C THR A 150 -7.47 -36.29 13.92
N PRO A 151 -8.77 -36.52 14.18
CA PRO A 151 -9.83 -36.13 13.25
C PRO A 151 -9.85 -34.61 13.01
N PHE A 152 -9.93 -34.22 11.74
CA PHE A 152 -10.08 -32.83 11.32
C PHE A 152 -10.72 -32.79 9.94
N ASN A 153 -11.87 -32.13 9.78
CA ASN A 153 -12.65 -32.18 8.55
C ASN A 153 -13.14 -30.79 8.12
N ARG A 154 -12.20 -29.83 8.09
CA ARG A 154 -12.48 -28.42 7.79
C ARG A 154 -11.46 -27.89 6.78
N LYS A 155 -11.86 -26.84 6.05
CA LYS A 155 -10.91 -26.07 5.24
C LYS A 155 -9.88 -25.37 6.13
N ILE A 156 -8.66 -25.25 5.65
CA ILE A 156 -7.61 -24.49 6.30
C ILE A 156 -7.94 -22.99 6.18
N GLN A 157 -7.79 -22.26 7.27
CA GLN A 157 -8.01 -20.81 7.30
C GLN A 157 -6.86 -20.07 6.57
N HIS A 158 -7.19 -19.00 5.88
CA HIS A 158 -6.20 -18.07 5.32
C HIS A 158 -5.47 -17.30 6.43
N SER A 159 -4.22 -16.90 6.16
CA SER A 159 -3.45 -16.00 7.03
C SER A 159 -2.56 -15.06 6.20
N PRO A 160 -2.53 -13.74 6.48
CA PRO A 160 -1.75 -12.77 5.73
C PRO A 160 -0.28 -12.65 6.21
N PHE A 161 0.30 -13.69 6.82
CA PHE A 161 1.72 -13.72 7.20
C PHE A 161 2.53 -14.61 6.25
N PRO A 162 3.84 -14.35 6.05
CA PRO A 162 4.69 -15.19 5.20
C PRO A 162 4.89 -16.59 5.77
N LEU A 163 5.20 -17.54 4.88
CA LEU A 163 5.76 -18.84 5.26
C LEU A 163 7.19 -18.62 5.74
N CYS A 164 7.59 -19.30 6.81
CA CYS A 164 8.94 -19.27 7.32
C CYS A 164 9.42 -20.67 7.72
N ILE A 165 10.73 -20.90 7.53
CA ILE A 165 11.47 -22.01 8.13
C ILE A 165 12.32 -21.40 9.25
N GLY A 166 12.17 -21.90 10.47
CA GLY A 166 12.94 -21.45 11.64
C GLY A 166 12.35 -20.30 12.45
N ARG A 167 11.23 -19.71 12.00
CA ARG A 167 10.52 -18.59 12.65
C ARG A 167 9.00 -18.69 12.40
N ASN A 168 8.22 -18.06 13.26
CA ASN A 168 6.80 -17.77 13.08
C ASN A 168 6.62 -16.26 12.85
N ALA A 169 6.32 -15.87 11.62
CA ALA A 169 6.20 -14.47 11.25
C ALA A 169 5.02 -13.72 11.89
N GLU A 170 4.05 -14.43 12.47
CA GLU A 170 2.95 -13.80 13.20
C GLU A 170 3.38 -13.40 14.61
N THR A 171 3.99 -14.32 15.36
CA THR A 171 4.25 -14.19 16.80
C THR A 171 5.70 -13.93 17.17
N GLN A 172 6.64 -14.20 16.27
CA GLN A 172 8.08 -13.93 16.41
C GLN A 172 8.48 -12.75 15.51
N ASP A 173 7.72 -11.64 15.63
CA ASP A 173 7.86 -10.44 14.81
C ASP A 173 8.31 -9.19 15.61
N GLN A 174 8.28 -8.02 14.96
CA GLN A 174 8.87 -6.76 15.36
C GLN A 174 8.62 -6.31 16.82
N GLY A 175 9.71 -6.26 17.59
CA GLY A 175 9.83 -5.48 18.83
C GLY A 175 9.36 -6.15 20.12
N GLU A 176 8.77 -7.35 20.05
CA GLU A 176 8.21 -8.03 21.22
C GLU A 176 8.78 -9.44 21.46
N TYR A 177 9.42 -10.05 20.46
CA TYR A 177 10.03 -11.37 20.63
C TYR A 177 11.47 -11.29 21.14
N SER A 178 11.69 -11.73 22.39
CA SER A 178 13.00 -11.87 23.02
C SER A 178 13.42 -13.35 23.20
N GLY A 179 12.71 -14.27 22.57
CA GLY A 179 12.94 -15.72 22.69
C GLY A 179 13.95 -16.26 21.68
N GLN A 180 14.22 -17.57 21.77
CA GLN A 180 15.08 -18.29 20.85
C GLN A 180 14.36 -18.61 19.54
N LEU A 181 15.03 -18.43 18.41
CA LEU A 181 14.59 -18.98 17.13
C LEU A 181 14.95 -20.47 17.02
N SER A 182 14.71 -21.06 15.86
CA SER A 182 15.01 -22.47 15.63
C SER A 182 16.50 -22.76 15.63
N ASN A 183 16.89 -23.78 16.40
CA ASN A 183 18.26 -24.28 16.43
C ASN A 183 18.29 -25.70 15.84
N MET A 184 18.52 -25.78 14.54
CA MET A 184 18.44 -27.05 13.80
C MET A 184 19.21 -26.97 12.49
N LYS A 185 19.57 -28.13 11.96
CA LYS A 185 19.78 -28.29 10.52
C LYS A 185 18.50 -28.79 9.88
N ILE A 186 18.17 -28.30 8.70
CA ILE A 186 17.00 -28.74 7.95
C ILE A 186 17.35 -28.87 6.47
N ASP A 187 16.71 -29.84 5.82
CA ASP A 187 17.04 -30.29 4.49
C ASP A 187 15.79 -30.82 3.76
N GLU A 188 15.80 -30.78 2.42
CA GLU A 188 14.75 -31.31 1.54
C GLU A 188 13.32 -30.93 1.98
N VAL A 189 13.07 -29.64 2.14
CA VAL A 189 11.77 -29.12 2.60
C VAL A 189 10.76 -29.12 1.45
N ARG A 190 9.63 -29.79 1.63
CA ARG A 190 8.57 -29.87 0.61
C ARG A 190 7.19 -29.63 1.20
N ILE A 191 6.38 -28.86 0.48
CA ILE A 191 4.97 -28.59 0.81
C ILE A 191 4.11 -28.92 -0.41
N TYR A 192 2.99 -29.59 -0.18
CA TYR A 192 2.00 -29.95 -1.19
C TYR A 192 0.64 -29.43 -0.75
N ASN A 193 -0.16 -28.92 -1.69
CA ASN A 193 -1.56 -28.55 -1.45
C ASN A 193 -2.53 -29.74 -1.55
N GLN A 194 -2.00 -30.96 -1.49
CA GLN A 194 -2.71 -32.23 -1.55
C GLN A 194 -2.16 -33.20 -0.50
N ALA A 195 -2.93 -34.24 -0.22
CA ALA A 195 -2.52 -35.30 0.68
C ALA A 195 -1.73 -36.36 -0.10
N LEU A 196 -0.53 -36.69 0.38
CA LEU A 196 0.23 -37.84 -0.11
C LEU A 196 0.12 -39.01 0.86
N SER A 197 0.22 -40.22 0.34
CA SER A 197 0.49 -41.39 1.17
C SER A 197 1.96 -41.41 1.61
N ILE A 198 2.24 -42.07 2.72
CA ILE A 198 3.62 -42.19 3.21
C ILE A 198 4.50 -43.00 2.25
N ASP A 199 3.91 -43.95 1.52
CA ASP A 199 4.61 -44.73 0.49
C ASP A 199 4.98 -43.87 -0.74
N GLU A 200 4.12 -42.92 -1.13
CA GLU A 200 4.48 -41.94 -2.17
C GLU A 200 5.65 -41.08 -1.72
N ILE A 201 5.60 -40.55 -0.50
CA ILE A 201 6.69 -39.72 0.07
C ILE A 201 8.02 -40.48 0.10
N LYS A 202 7.99 -41.75 0.51
CA LYS A 202 9.18 -42.59 0.64
C LYS A 202 9.81 -42.98 -0.70
N ASN A 203 9.00 -43.19 -1.73
CA ASN A 203 9.44 -43.80 -2.99
C ASN A 203 9.53 -42.81 -4.16
N GLN A 204 9.01 -41.59 -4.03
CA GLN A 204 9.10 -40.58 -5.09
C GLN A 204 10.55 -40.17 -5.35
N SER A 205 10.87 -39.96 -6.63
CA SER A 205 12.09 -39.25 -7.01
C SER A 205 11.95 -37.75 -6.73
N ASP A 206 13.08 -37.04 -6.64
CA ASP A 206 13.07 -35.59 -6.40
C ASP A 206 12.34 -34.84 -7.54
N VAL A 207 12.51 -35.29 -8.79
CA VAL A 207 11.78 -34.74 -9.96
C VAL A 207 10.26 -34.92 -9.86
N GLU A 208 9.80 -36.10 -9.40
CA GLU A 208 8.36 -36.35 -9.22
C GLU A 208 7.78 -35.54 -8.07
N ALA A 209 8.55 -35.37 -7.00
CA ALA A 209 8.17 -34.54 -5.86
C ALA A 209 8.02 -33.07 -6.30
N ASP A 210 9.03 -32.52 -6.96
CA ASP A 210 9.07 -31.12 -7.41
C ASP A 210 7.85 -30.76 -8.27
N GLN A 211 7.42 -31.66 -9.16
CA GLN A 211 6.23 -31.47 -10.02
C GLN A 211 4.90 -31.43 -9.25
N LYS A 212 4.84 -32.02 -8.05
CA LYS A 212 3.62 -32.09 -7.22
C LYS A 212 3.62 -31.05 -6.11
N THR A 213 4.78 -30.52 -5.74
CA THR A 213 4.92 -29.55 -4.65
C THR A 213 4.39 -28.17 -5.04
N VAL A 214 3.94 -27.42 -4.03
CA VAL A 214 3.82 -25.96 -4.12
C VAL A 214 5.10 -25.24 -3.71
N LEU A 215 5.98 -25.93 -2.98
CA LEU A 215 7.30 -25.47 -2.56
C LEU A 215 8.22 -26.68 -2.39
N SER A 216 9.43 -26.62 -2.95
CA SER A 216 10.50 -27.61 -2.80
C SER A 216 11.85 -26.91 -2.66
N VAL A 217 12.52 -27.05 -1.52
CA VAL A 217 13.79 -26.37 -1.21
C VAL A 217 14.82 -27.38 -0.71
N SER A 218 15.88 -27.60 -1.48
CA SER A 218 16.97 -28.54 -1.14
C SER A 218 18.24 -27.89 -0.58
N PHE A 219 18.39 -26.57 -0.62
CA PHE A 219 19.56 -25.83 -0.12
C PHE A 219 20.92 -26.15 -0.80
N GLU A 220 20.92 -26.88 -1.91
CA GLU A 220 22.15 -27.22 -2.65
C GLU A 220 22.86 -26.00 -3.25
N GLU A 221 22.05 -25.04 -3.70
CA GLU A 221 22.46 -23.82 -4.37
C GLU A 221 21.96 -22.60 -3.61
N THR A 222 22.81 -21.58 -3.56
CA THR A 222 22.40 -20.24 -3.15
C THR A 222 22.91 -19.21 -4.14
N LYS A 223 22.18 -18.11 -4.23
CA LYS A 223 22.54 -16.97 -5.08
C LYS A 223 22.50 -15.70 -4.26
N THR A 224 23.50 -14.85 -4.45
CA THR A 224 23.46 -13.47 -3.94
C THR A 224 22.98 -12.54 -5.05
N ASN A 225 21.91 -11.80 -4.80
CA ASN A 225 21.25 -10.97 -5.82
C ASN A 225 20.93 -9.57 -5.28
N GLY A 226 21.96 -8.73 -5.26
CA GLY A 226 21.84 -7.37 -4.73
C GLY A 226 21.89 -7.33 -3.20
N GLU A 227 21.50 -6.19 -2.65
CA GLU A 227 21.57 -5.88 -1.24
C GLU A 227 20.33 -5.09 -0.80
N PHE A 228 20.05 -5.09 0.50
CA PHE A 228 18.97 -4.32 1.11
C PHE A 228 19.36 -3.86 2.51
N PHE A 229 18.64 -2.87 3.03
CA PHE A 229 18.79 -2.47 4.43
C PHE A 229 18.04 -3.44 5.34
N SER A 230 18.78 -4.31 6.00
CA SER A 230 18.23 -5.18 7.05
C SER A 230 18.09 -4.40 8.35
N THR A 231 16.90 -4.48 8.95
CA THR A 231 16.63 -3.94 10.30
C THR A 231 16.88 -4.99 11.40
N GLY A 232 17.28 -6.21 11.01
CA GLY A 232 17.37 -7.38 11.90
C GLY A 232 16.01 -7.88 12.40
N LEU A 233 16.03 -8.90 13.26
CA LEU A 233 14.83 -9.36 13.94
C LEU A 233 14.38 -8.27 14.93
N GLY A 234 13.15 -7.79 14.81
CA GLY A 234 12.61 -6.85 15.80
C GLY A 234 12.72 -5.36 15.44
N GLY A 235 13.49 -5.00 14.41
CA GLY A 235 13.83 -3.60 14.12
C GLY A 235 12.67 -2.79 13.54
N ARG A 236 12.30 -1.69 14.22
CA ARG A 236 11.26 -0.74 13.81
C ARG A 236 11.85 0.48 13.10
N THR A 237 11.18 1.00 12.09
CA THR A 237 11.69 2.07 11.22
C THR A 237 11.03 3.42 11.53
N TYR A 238 11.41 4.02 12.66
CA TYR A 238 10.83 5.29 13.15
C TYR A 238 11.65 6.54 12.83
N GLY A 239 12.73 6.39 12.08
CA GLY A 239 13.49 7.55 11.62
C GLY A 239 12.72 8.32 10.56
N ILE A 240 13.12 9.57 10.37
CA ILE A 240 12.64 10.49 9.33
C ILE A 240 13.69 10.73 8.23
N ILE A 241 14.82 10.05 8.33
CA ILE A 241 15.85 9.92 7.31
C ILE A 241 16.22 8.44 7.18
N TRP A 242 16.55 8.01 5.96
CA TRP A 242 16.90 6.63 5.64
C TRP A 242 18.26 6.22 6.20
N PRO A 243 18.58 4.92 6.23
CA PRO A 243 19.89 4.43 6.68
C PRO A 243 21.08 5.02 5.91
N ASP A 244 20.92 5.47 4.68
CA ASP A 244 21.93 6.15 3.87
C ASP A 244 21.97 7.68 4.05
N ARG A 245 21.10 8.22 4.91
CA ARG A 245 20.93 9.65 5.23
C ARG A 245 20.17 10.44 4.15
N GLU A 246 19.58 9.77 3.16
CA GLU A 246 18.55 10.39 2.35
C GLU A 246 17.32 10.75 3.19
N ILE A 247 16.58 11.76 2.78
CA ILE A 247 15.46 12.30 3.57
C ILE A 247 14.16 11.57 3.27
N GLN A 248 13.36 11.32 4.32
CA GLN A 248 12.00 10.80 4.15
C GLN A 248 11.00 11.96 4.01
N PRO A 249 9.84 11.75 3.34
CA PRO A 249 8.89 12.82 3.05
C PRO A 249 8.33 13.55 4.28
N GLU A 250 8.20 12.90 5.43
CA GLU A 250 7.76 13.53 6.68
C GLU A 250 8.68 14.64 7.19
N ILE A 251 9.96 14.69 6.77
CA ILE A 251 10.88 15.73 7.21
C ILE A 251 10.37 17.12 6.84
N TRP A 252 9.65 17.24 5.73
CA TRP A 252 9.10 18.49 5.25
C TRP A 252 7.96 18.99 6.13
N GLN A 253 7.15 18.07 6.66
CA GLN A 253 6.14 18.39 7.67
C GLN A 253 6.79 18.87 8.97
N ILE A 254 7.91 18.25 9.38
CA ILE A 254 8.66 18.66 10.57
C ILE A 254 9.28 20.05 10.38
N LYS A 255 9.96 20.29 9.24
CA LYS A 255 10.51 21.60 8.87
C LYS A 255 9.44 22.68 8.95
N LYS A 256 8.25 22.40 8.41
CA LYS A 256 7.11 23.32 8.44
C LYS A 256 6.56 23.57 9.84
N SER A 257 6.32 22.52 10.62
CA SER A 257 5.76 22.64 11.97
C SER A 257 6.67 23.40 12.92
N ALA A 258 7.98 23.18 12.79
CA ALA A 258 9.01 23.77 13.61
C ALA A 258 9.47 25.17 13.14
N GLN A 259 8.98 25.65 11.99
CA GLN A 259 9.49 26.90 11.42
C GLN A 259 9.36 28.08 12.41
N PRO A 260 10.38 28.96 12.49
CA PRO A 260 10.47 29.99 13.53
C PRO A 260 9.69 31.26 13.20
N VAL A 261 9.09 31.36 12.01
CA VAL A 261 8.23 32.49 11.61
C VAL A 261 6.90 31.94 11.15
N LYS A 262 5.80 32.51 11.64
CA LYS A 262 4.45 32.11 11.21
C LYS A 262 3.72 33.30 10.63
N VAL A 263 3.06 33.10 9.50
CA VAL A 263 2.11 34.05 8.93
C VAL A 263 0.70 33.50 9.12
N VAL A 264 -0.20 34.36 9.57
CA VAL A 264 -1.62 34.05 9.75
C VAL A 264 -2.43 35.06 8.95
N ASP A 265 -3.49 34.58 8.30
CA ASP A 265 -4.48 35.45 7.68
C ASP A 265 -5.17 36.29 8.77
N GLU A 266 -5.10 37.61 8.64
CA GLU A 266 -5.80 38.57 9.49
C GLU A 266 -6.95 39.21 8.72
N ASN A 267 -6.69 39.64 7.48
CA ASN A 267 -7.70 39.97 6.47
C ASN A 267 -7.03 40.04 5.09
N ILE A 268 -6.82 38.88 4.46
CA ILE A 268 -6.07 38.80 3.20
C ILE A 268 -6.73 39.52 2.03
N LEU A 269 -8.07 39.69 2.04
CA LEU A 269 -8.78 40.47 1.02
C LEU A 269 -8.38 41.96 1.03
N GLU A 270 -8.03 42.49 2.21
CA GLU A 270 -7.45 43.82 2.38
C GLU A 270 -5.91 43.82 2.31
N GLY A 271 -5.29 42.66 2.07
CA GLY A 271 -3.85 42.49 2.07
C GLY A 271 -3.21 42.39 3.46
N LYS A 272 -3.99 42.21 4.54
CA LYS A 272 -3.48 42.17 5.91
C LYS A 272 -3.14 40.77 6.36
N VAL A 273 -1.91 40.59 6.83
CA VAL A 273 -1.45 39.36 7.47
C VAL A 273 -0.79 39.64 8.80
N LYS A 274 -0.92 38.72 9.75
CA LYS A 274 -0.20 38.75 11.02
C LYS A 274 1.07 37.91 10.92
N ILE A 275 2.21 38.50 11.23
CA ILE A 275 3.52 37.84 11.24
C ILE A 275 3.97 37.70 12.69
N ILE A 276 4.30 36.46 13.08
CA ILE A 276 4.70 36.08 14.44
C ILE A 276 6.16 35.61 14.40
N ASN A 277 7.03 36.30 15.14
CA ASN A 277 8.41 35.88 15.34
C ASN A 277 8.51 34.91 16.52
N ARG A 278 8.78 33.63 16.25
CA ARG A 278 8.95 32.58 17.26
C ARG A 278 10.41 32.33 17.63
N PHE A 279 11.37 33.07 17.06
CA PHE A 279 12.75 33.04 17.55
C PHE A 279 12.83 33.58 18.97
N MET A 280 13.79 33.07 19.75
CA MET A 280 14.07 33.55 21.11
C MET A 280 15.02 34.75 21.13
N PHE A 281 15.91 34.88 20.14
CA PHE A 281 16.98 35.89 20.14
C PHE A 281 17.20 36.62 18.80
N THR A 282 16.61 36.14 17.71
CA THR A 282 16.82 36.65 16.35
C THR A 282 15.70 37.61 15.95
N ASN A 283 16.07 38.79 15.44
CA ASN A 283 15.11 39.72 14.84
C ASN A 283 14.82 39.30 13.39
N LEU A 284 13.59 39.51 12.91
CA LEU A 284 13.24 39.14 11.52
C LEU A 284 13.96 39.98 10.45
N ASN A 285 14.59 41.10 10.81
CA ASN A 285 15.42 41.87 9.87
C ASN A 285 16.72 41.16 9.47
N GLU A 286 17.08 40.08 10.16
CA GLU A 286 18.20 39.19 9.80
C GLU A 286 17.82 38.21 8.67
N LEU A 287 16.54 38.12 8.31
CA LEU A 287 16.05 37.32 7.20
C LEU A 287 15.59 38.23 6.05
N LYS A 288 15.65 37.71 4.82
CA LYS A 288 15.02 38.34 3.67
C LYS A 288 13.58 37.84 3.56
N THR A 289 12.62 38.77 3.55
CA THR A 289 11.20 38.46 3.35
C THR A 289 10.76 38.84 1.93
N SER A 290 10.06 37.93 1.26
CA SER A 290 9.37 38.17 -0.01
C SER A 290 7.93 37.71 0.03
N TRP A 291 7.09 38.29 -0.83
CA TRP A 291 5.74 37.83 -1.11
C TRP A 291 5.53 37.63 -2.61
N GLU A 292 4.63 36.72 -2.93
CA GLU A 292 4.29 36.29 -4.29
C GLU A 292 2.77 36.05 -4.37
N LEU A 293 2.09 36.69 -5.32
CA LEU A 293 0.68 36.49 -5.64
C LEU A 293 0.56 35.58 -6.86
N TYR A 294 -0.23 34.52 -6.72
CA TYR A 294 -0.47 33.53 -7.76
C TYR A 294 -1.92 33.56 -8.24
N GLU A 295 -2.11 33.40 -9.55
CA GLU A 295 -3.36 32.98 -10.21
C GLU A 295 -3.20 31.51 -10.62
N ASP A 296 -3.94 30.61 -9.99
CA ASP A 296 -3.63 29.18 -9.88
C ASP A 296 -2.17 28.96 -9.44
N TYR A 297 -1.32 28.56 -10.37
CA TYR A 297 0.12 28.35 -10.23
C TYR A 297 0.96 29.41 -10.97
N SER A 298 0.34 30.35 -11.67
CA SER A 298 1.01 31.42 -12.41
C SER A 298 1.34 32.58 -11.48
N LEU A 299 2.63 32.92 -11.35
CA LEU A 299 3.07 34.09 -10.60
C LEU A 299 2.65 35.37 -11.33
N ILE A 300 1.78 36.18 -10.73
CA ILE A 300 1.27 37.41 -11.34
C ILE A 300 1.85 38.68 -10.71
N GLN A 301 2.23 38.65 -9.44
CA GLN A 301 2.90 39.77 -8.76
C GLN A 301 3.87 39.24 -7.69
N SER A 302 4.94 39.97 -7.43
CA SER A 302 5.87 39.67 -6.32
C SER A 302 6.64 40.91 -5.90
N SER A 303 7.09 40.94 -4.65
CA SER A 303 8.04 41.95 -4.16
C SER A 303 8.72 41.49 -2.87
N ASN A 304 9.68 42.28 -2.39
CA ASN A 304 10.30 42.10 -1.08
C ASN A 304 9.60 42.96 -0.02
N LEU A 305 9.65 42.52 1.24
CA LEU A 305 9.20 43.28 2.40
C LEU A 305 10.36 43.50 3.36
N LYS A 306 10.44 44.69 3.93
CA LYS A 306 11.33 44.97 5.05
C LYS A 306 10.55 44.77 6.34
N ILE A 307 10.93 43.76 7.11
CA ILE A 307 10.31 43.44 8.39
C ILE A 307 11.39 43.53 9.47
N SER A 308 11.15 44.35 10.48
CA SER A 308 11.95 44.39 11.70
C SER A 308 11.03 44.05 12.86
N LEU A 309 11.15 42.84 13.38
CA LEU A 309 10.26 42.30 14.40
C LEU A 309 11.08 41.56 15.45
N ASN A 310 10.99 42.02 16.69
CA ASN A 310 11.76 41.48 17.80
C ASN A 310 11.37 40.02 18.10
N PRO A 311 12.27 39.24 18.71
CA PRO A 311 11.96 37.89 19.18
C PRO A 311 10.69 37.84 20.02
N GLN A 312 9.90 36.77 19.87
CA GLN A 312 8.66 36.52 20.63
C GLN A 312 7.58 37.60 20.50
N THR A 313 7.58 38.38 19.41
CA THR A 313 6.55 39.41 19.14
C THR A 313 5.81 39.15 17.83
N GLU A 314 4.66 39.83 17.68
CA GLU A 314 3.82 39.77 16.48
C GLU A 314 3.48 41.17 15.95
N ILE A 315 3.21 41.27 14.65
CA ILE A 315 2.84 42.51 13.97
C ILE A 315 1.86 42.21 12.82
N ILE A 316 0.93 43.13 12.55
CA ILE A 316 0.10 43.10 11.34
C ILE A 316 0.82 43.89 10.25
N VAL A 317 0.95 43.29 9.07
CA VAL A 317 1.60 43.88 7.89
C VAL A 317 0.62 43.95 6.74
N ASP A 318 0.55 45.10 6.07
CA ASP A 318 -0.14 45.26 4.79
C ASP A 318 0.78 44.78 3.65
N ILE A 319 0.35 43.75 2.94
CA ILE A 319 1.03 43.22 1.76
C ILE A 319 0.58 44.04 0.54
N PRO A 320 1.49 44.76 -0.13
CA PRO A 320 1.12 45.75 -1.14
C PRO A 320 0.87 45.13 -2.52
N PHE A 321 0.06 44.08 -2.60
CA PHE A 321 -0.37 43.53 -3.88
C PHE A 321 -1.55 44.32 -4.44
N LYS A 322 -1.64 44.42 -5.77
CA LYS A 322 -2.81 44.99 -6.45
C LYS A 322 -3.82 43.90 -6.69
N LYS A 323 -5.08 44.11 -6.33
CA LYS A 323 -6.17 43.15 -6.63
C LYS A 323 -6.20 42.88 -8.15
N PRO A 324 -6.06 41.61 -8.60
CA PRO A 324 -6.15 41.28 -10.02
C PRO A 324 -7.59 41.30 -10.52
N GLU A 325 -7.76 41.20 -11.83
CA GLU A 325 -9.05 40.88 -12.44
C GLU A 325 -9.41 39.42 -12.11
N ILE A 326 -10.56 39.21 -11.46
CA ILE A 326 -10.96 37.88 -11.00
C ILE A 326 -11.56 37.10 -12.17
N LYS A 327 -10.79 36.11 -12.65
CA LYS A 327 -11.22 35.18 -13.69
C LYS A 327 -12.03 34.01 -13.13
N GLU A 328 -13.01 33.58 -13.92
CA GLU A 328 -13.86 32.42 -13.69
C GLU A 328 -13.03 31.14 -13.52
N GLY A 329 -13.40 30.30 -12.54
CA GLY A 329 -12.72 29.03 -12.26
C GLY A 329 -11.26 29.12 -11.79
N LYS A 330 -10.72 30.32 -11.52
CA LYS A 330 -9.32 30.53 -11.09
C LYS A 330 -9.20 30.68 -9.58
N GLU A 331 -8.18 30.08 -8.99
CA GLU A 331 -7.83 30.27 -7.59
C GLU A 331 -6.74 31.34 -7.44
N TYR A 332 -6.72 32.05 -6.30
CA TYR A 332 -5.69 33.05 -6.04
C TYR A 332 -5.08 32.81 -4.67
N SER A 333 -3.75 32.87 -4.57
CA SER A 333 -3.05 32.70 -3.29
C SER A 333 -1.89 33.66 -3.13
N ILE A 334 -1.58 34.02 -1.89
CA ILE A 334 -0.34 34.72 -1.56
C ILE A 334 0.60 33.77 -0.84
N LYS A 335 1.87 33.76 -1.25
CA LYS A 335 2.94 33.05 -0.56
C LYS A 335 3.92 34.06 0.02
N ILE A 336 4.25 33.92 1.29
CA ILE A 336 5.24 34.76 1.96
C ILE A 336 6.39 33.84 2.41
N THR A 337 7.62 34.23 2.08
CA THR A 337 8.81 33.41 2.30
C THR A 337 9.87 34.19 3.08
N PHE A 338 10.52 33.54 4.03
CA PHE A 338 11.65 34.06 4.82
C PHE A 338 12.88 33.22 4.51
N THR A 339 13.92 33.88 3.99
CA THR A 339 15.15 33.22 3.49
C THR A 339 16.40 33.77 4.17
N GLN A 340 17.43 32.93 4.25
CA GLN A 340 18.77 33.37 4.65
C GLN A 340 19.35 34.33 3.60
N PRO A 341 19.74 35.56 3.94
CA PRO A 341 20.27 36.51 2.96
C PRO A 341 21.64 36.09 2.40
N ASP A 342 22.42 35.36 3.22
CA ASP A 342 23.78 34.91 2.91
C ASP A 342 24.01 33.47 3.38
N ARG A 343 25.09 32.85 2.91
CA ARG A 343 25.51 31.51 3.34
C ARG A 343 25.89 31.52 4.82
N THR A 344 25.45 30.51 5.56
CA THR A 344 25.81 30.28 6.97
C THR A 344 26.62 28.98 7.11
N VAL A 345 26.98 28.60 8.34
CA VAL A 345 27.67 27.31 8.60
C VAL A 345 26.79 26.09 8.34
N TRP A 346 25.46 26.25 8.29
CA TRP A 346 24.49 25.14 8.18
C TRP A 346 23.54 25.25 6.98
N SER A 347 23.56 26.36 6.25
CA SER A 347 22.71 26.56 5.08
C SER A 347 23.38 27.41 4.00
N GLU A 348 23.00 27.13 2.76
CA GLU A 348 23.35 27.98 1.63
C GLU A 348 22.55 29.29 1.64
N LYS A 349 23.03 30.26 0.86
CA LYS A 349 22.30 31.51 0.60
C LYS A 349 20.91 31.22 0.03
N ASP A 350 19.93 32.07 0.38
CA ASP A 350 18.52 31.98 0.01
C ASP A 350 17.81 30.71 0.54
N HIS A 351 18.41 29.98 1.49
CA HIS A 351 17.75 28.85 2.16
C HIS A 351 16.43 29.29 2.82
N ILE A 352 15.33 28.62 2.46
CA ILE A 352 14.00 28.88 3.03
C ILE A 352 13.94 28.40 4.48
N VAL A 353 13.86 29.36 5.40
CA VAL A 353 13.72 29.14 6.85
C VAL A 353 12.26 28.93 7.22
N ALA A 354 11.37 29.72 6.65
CA ALA A 354 9.93 29.65 6.88
C ALA A 354 9.19 30.13 5.63
N TRP A 355 7.99 29.61 5.41
CA TRP A 355 7.08 30.12 4.40
C TRP A 355 5.65 29.88 4.86
N ASP A 356 4.67 30.63 4.34
CA ASP A 356 3.24 30.36 4.50
C ASP A 356 2.52 30.74 3.20
N GLN A 357 1.51 29.95 2.82
CA GLN A 357 0.68 30.18 1.65
C GLN A 357 -0.77 30.31 2.10
N ILE A 358 -1.41 31.44 1.75
CA ILE A 358 -2.76 31.81 2.16
C ILE A 358 -3.61 31.93 0.90
N GLN A 359 -4.73 31.19 0.86
CA GLN A 359 -5.70 31.32 -0.22
C GLN A 359 -6.49 32.63 -0.05
N ILE A 360 -6.69 33.35 -1.16
CA ILE A 360 -7.47 34.57 -1.18
C ILE A 360 -8.89 34.20 -1.60
N PRO A 361 -9.90 34.35 -0.72
CA PRO A 361 -11.25 33.89 -0.97
C PRO A 361 -12.02 34.91 -1.83
N TYR A 362 -11.58 35.14 -3.06
CA TYR A 362 -12.34 35.94 -4.00
C TYR A 362 -13.65 35.25 -4.37
N GLU A 363 -14.72 36.03 -4.51
CA GLU A 363 -15.96 35.55 -5.11
C GLU A 363 -15.69 35.27 -6.60
N ILE A 364 -15.79 34.01 -6.99
CA ILE A 364 -15.55 33.54 -8.35
C ILE A 364 -16.89 33.01 -8.87
N SER A 365 -17.31 33.47 -10.05
CA SER A 365 -18.48 32.90 -10.72
C SER A 365 -18.19 31.45 -11.13
N GLU A 366 -19.20 30.59 -11.04
CA GLU A 366 -19.08 29.21 -11.55
C GLU A 366 -18.87 29.22 -13.06
N GLU A 367 -17.94 28.38 -13.53
CA GLU A 367 -17.65 28.18 -14.95
C GLU A 367 -18.93 27.78 -15.70
N ILE A 368 -19.44 28.67 -16.56
CA ILE A 368 -20.59 28.34 -17.41
C ILE A 368 -20.14 27.33 -18.45
N TYR A 369 -20.53 26.06 -18.26
CA TYR A 369 -20.31 25.00 -19.24
C TYR A 369 -20.89 25.42 -20.60
N GLN A 370 -20.02 25.69 -21.57
CA GLN A 370 -20.44 25.94 -22.94
C GLN A 370 -20.76 24.61 -23.60
N ASN A 371 -22.05 24.38 -23.81
CA ASN A 371 -22.58 23.20 -24.48
C ASN A 371 -22.03 23.13 -25.91
N THR A 372 -20.98 22.34 -26.12
CA THR A 372 -20.52 22.02 -27.47
C THR A 372 -21.57 21.13 -28.12
N ASN A 373 -22.02 21.50 -29.32
CA ASN A 373 -23.00 20.75 -30.10
C ASN A 373 -22.53 19.28 -30.25
N SER A 374 -23.01 18.40 -29.38
CA SER A 374 -22.43 17.06 -29.17
C SER A 374 -23.14 16.08 -30.09
N ASN A 375 -22.44 15.51 -31.07
CA ASN A 375 -23.01 14.43 -31.88
C ASN A 375 -22.41 13.09 -31.46
N VAL A 376 -22.87 12.58 -30.31
CA VAL A 376 -22.47 11.27 -29.78
C VAL A 376 -23.49 10.21 -30.21
N SER A 377 -23.01 9.00 -30.51
CA SER A 377 -23.83 7.83 -30.80
C SER A 377 -23.72 6.78 -29.68
N ILE A 378 -24.80 6.04 -29.44
CA ILE A 378 -24.87 4.94 -28.48
C ILE A 378 -25.23 3.67 -29.26
N SER A 379 -24.44 2.62 -29.10
CA SER A 379 -24.73 1.28 -29.63
C SER A 379 -24.69 0.26 -28.51
N GLU A 380 -25.74 -0.55 -28.38
CA GLU A 380 -25.84 -1.56 -27.33
C GLU A 380 -25.66 -2.97 -27.87
N PHE A 381 -24.90 -3.76 -27.12
CA PHE A 381 -24.67 -5.19 -27.35
C PHE A 381 -25.02 -5.97 -26.07
N ASP A 382 -24.98 -7.30 -26.15
CA ASP A 382 -25.32 -8.18 -25.03
C ASP A 382 -24.50 -7.90 -23.77
N LYS A 383 -23.18 -7.72 -23.93
CA LYS A 383 -22.23 -7.53 -22.81
C LYS A 383 -21.56 -6.14 -22.78
N ALA A 384 -21.89 -5.25 -23.72
CA ALA A 384 -21.19 -3.99 -23.87
C ALA A 384 -22.10 -2.85 -24.34
N ILE A 385 -21.72 -1.62 -24.02
CA ILE A 385 -22.27 -0.38 -24.56
C ILE A 385 -21.13 0.38 -25.22
N LEU A 386 -21.27 0.73 -26.48
CA LEU A 386 -20.32 1.57 -27.20
C LEU A 386 -20.85 2.99 -27.30
N ILE A 387 -20.02 3.95 -26.90
CA ILE A 387 -20.26 5.38 -27.06
C ILE A 387 -19.23 5.90 -28.05
N SER A 388 -19.67 6.53 -29.13
CA SER A 388 -18.75 7.01 -30.18
C SER A 388 -19.04 8.45 -30.56
N GLY A 389 -17.97 9.23 -30.66
CA GLY A 389 -17.95 10.58 -31.22
C GLY A 389 -17.06 10.66 -32.45
N LYS A 390 -16.65 11.87 -32.83
CA LYS A 390 -15.80 12.10 -34.01
C LYS A 390 -14.44 11.41 -33.88
N ASP A 391 -13.81 11.57 -32.73
CA ASP A 391 -12.41 11.21 -32.50
C ASP A 391 -12.26 10.11 -31.43
N PHE A 392 -13.35 9.53 -30.93
CA PHE A 392 -13.31 8.57 -29.84
C PHE A 392 -14.33 7.43 -29.96
N VAL A 393 -13.99 6.29 -29.38
CA VAL A 393 -14.86 5.13 -29.17
C VAL A 393 -14.60 4.57 -27.77
N TYR A 394 -15.62 4.62 -26.91
CA TYR A 394 -15.55 4.13 -25.54
C TYR A 394 -16.44 2.91 -25.36
N GLN A 395 -15.97 1.94 -24.59
CA GLN A 395 -16.70 0.71 -24.31
C GLN A 395 -16.95 0.57 -22.81
N PHE A 396 -18.22 0.50 -22.43
CA PHE A 396 -18.65 0.16 -21.08
C PHE A 396 -19.06 -1.32 -21.02
N SER A 397 -18.62 -2.00 -19.97
CA SER A 397 -18.97 -3.39 -19.67
C SER A 397 -20.34 -3.46 -19.00
N LYS A 398 -21.26 -4.26 -19.56
CA LYS A 398 -22.54 -4.57 -18.89
C LYS A 398 -22.40 -5.61 -17.78
N VAL A 399 -21.23 -6.26 -17.66
CA VAL A 399 -20.98 -7.34 -16.69
C VAL A 399 -20.69 -6.77 -15.30
N ASP A 400 -19.80 -5.77 -15.24
CA ASP A 400 -19.30 -5.18 -13.99
C ASP A 400 -19.45 -3.66 -13.93
N GLY A 401 -20.01 -3.03 -14.97
CA GLY A 401 -20.26 -1.59 -15.04
C GLY A 401 -19.01 -0.74 -15.30
N SER A 402 -17.85 -1.37 -15.49
CA SER A 402 -16.58 -0.65 -15.70
C SER A 402 -16.44 -0.11 -17.12
N ILE A 403 -15.54 0.86 -17.30
CA ILE A 403 -15.07 1.23 -18.64
C ILE A 403 -13.99 0.21 -19.05
N ALA A 404 -14.25 -0.51 -20.13
CA ALA A 404 -13.37 -1.55 -20.65
C ALA A 404 -12.38 -1.04 -21.70
N SER A 405 -12.71 0.07 -22.38
CA SER A 405 -11.82 0.72 -23.37
C SER A 405 -12.15 2.22 -23.46
N LEU A 406 -11.09 3.04 -23.54
CA LEU A 406 -11.13 4.47 -23.83
C LEU A 406 -10.22 4.75 -25.03
N LYS A 407 -10.73 4.52 -26.23
CA LYS A 407 -9.96 4.77 -27.45
C LYS A 407 -10.18 6.19 -27.95
N PHE A 408 -9.11 7.00 -27.97
CA PHE A 408 -9.11 8.38 -28.48
C PHE A 408 -8.09 8.51 -29.62
N LYS A 409 -8.53 9.01 -30.78
CA LYS A 409 -7.75 9.17 -32.02
C LYS A 409 -6.91 7.93 -32.39
N GLY A 410 -7.45 6.75 -32.13
CA GLY A 410 -6.79 5.48 -32.43
C GLY A 410 -5.93 4.90 -31.31
N THR A 411 -5.62 5.69 -30.27
CA THR A 411 -4.82 5.26 -29.11
C THR A 411 -5.73 4.77 -27.99
N GLU A 412 -5.41 3.60 -27.43
CA GLU A 412 -6.07 3.08 -26.23
C GLU A 412 -5.49 3.77 -24.98
N LEU A 413 -6.34 4.41 -24.18
CA LEU A 413 -5.92 5.20 -23.02
C LEU A 413 -5.96 4.41 -21.70
N ILE A 414 -6.66 3.28 -21.65
CA ILE A 414 -6.74 2.41 -20.47
C ILE A 414 -6.53 0.96 -20.85
N LYS A 415 -5.89 0.17 -19.99
CA LYS A 415 -5.98 -1.29 -20.04
C LYS A 415 -7.29 -1.77 -19.40
N SER A 416 -7.68 -1.17 -18.28
CA SER A 416 -8.98 -1.42 -17.62
C SER A 416 -9.33 -0.34 -16.59
N GLY A 417 -10.62 -0.24 -16.26
CA GLY A 417 -11.12 0.62 -15.17
C GLY A 417 -11.69 1.97 -15.67
N PRO A 418 -12.07 2.87 -14.76
CA PRO A 418 -11.79 2.81 -13.33
C PRO A 418 -12.58 1.72 -12.61
N LYS A 419 -11.94 1.08 -11.63
CA LYS A 419 -12.59 0.21 -10.65
C LYS A 419 -12.75 0.94 -9.32
N PHE A 420 -13.90 0.76 -8.68
CA PHE A 420 -14.09 1.23 -7.31
C PHE A 420 -13.12 0.52 -6.37
N ASN A 421 -12.40 1.29 -5.55
CA ASN A 421 -11.37 0.76 -4.67
C ASN A 421 -11.41 1.44 -3.30
N ILE A 422 -11.33 0.62 -2.24
CA ILE A 422 -11.23 1.05 -0.85
C ILE A 422 -9.91 0.63 -0.18
N TRP A 423 -9.08 -0.14 -0.89
CA TRP A 423 -7.87 -0.74 -0.39
C TRP A 423 -6.62 -0.07 -0.95
N ARG A 424 -5.65 0.13 -0.07
CA ARG A 424 -4.26 0.45 -0.40
C ARG A 424 -3.38 -0.51 0.41
N ALA A 425 -2.14 -0.72 -0.03
CA ALA A 425 -1.20 -1.50 0.76
C ALA A 425 -1.09 -0.91 2.18
N PRO A 426 -1.15 -1.72 3.24
CA PRO A 426 -1.14 -1.20 4.60
C PRO A 426 0.11 -0.35 4.87
N LEU A 427 -0.05 0.78 5.57
CA LEU A 427 1.10 1.45 6.15
C LEU A 427 1.64 0.66 7.33
N ALA A 428 2.89 0.90 7.71
CA ALA A 428 3.45 0.39 8.96
C ALA A 428 2.52 0.67 10.17
N ASN A 429 1.91 1.85 10.23
CA ASN A 429 0.95 2.20 11.29
C ASN A 429 -0.40 1.47 11.20
N ASP A 430 -0.79 0.96 10.01
CA ASP A 430 -2.02 0.19 9.81
C ASP A 430 -1.89 -1.26 10.30
N ILE A 431 -0.65 -1.75 10.45
CA ILE A 431 -0.31 -3.10 10.93
C ILE A 431 0.38 -3.11 12.30
N ASP A 432 0.72 -1.95 12.89
CA ASP A 432 1.38 -1.89 14.19
C ASP A 432 0.40 -2.26 15.34
N PRO A 433 0.72 -3.26 16.19
CA PRO A 433 -0.16 -3.73 17.25
C PRO A 433 -0.37 -2.71 18.38
N TRP A 434 0.53 -1.73 18.57
CA TRP A 434 0.39 -0.72 19.65
C TRP A 434 -0.91 0.06 19.54
N GLY A 435 -1.35 0.25 18.30
CA GLY A 435 -2.60 0.86 17.96
C GLY A 435 -3.67 -0.17 17.62
N ALA A 436 -3.75 -1.39 18.16
CA ALA A 436 -4.81 -2.34 17.80
C ALA A 436 -6.01 -2.36 18.78
N ASN A 437 -5.78 -2.06 20.06
CA ASN A 437 -6.79 -2.21 21.13
C ASN A 437 -7.97 -1.22 21.10
N ASN A 438 -7.87 -0.07 20.42
CA ASN A 438 -8.99 0.89 20.32
C ASN A 438 -9.94 0.58 19.15
N PHE A 439 -9.75 -0.52 18.41
CA PHE A 439 -10.62 -0.90 17.28
C PHE A 439 -11.65 -1.91 17.78
N ASN A 440 -12.84 -1.88 17.18
CA ASN A 440 -13.91 -2.79 17.53
C ASN A 440 -13.50 -4.24 17.24
N LYS A 441 -13.54 -5.08 18.28
CA LYS A 441 -13.18 -6.50 18.18
C LYS A 441 -14.26 -7.36 17.50
N ASN A 442 -15.46 -6.82 17.27
CA ASN A 442 -16.54 -7.56 16.61
C ASN A 442 -16.24 -7.88 15.14
N ASN A 443 -15.40 -7.08 14.48
CA ASN A 443 -14.99 -7.28 13.09
C ASN A 443 -13.56 -7.82 12.99
N TYR A 444 -13.07 -8.51 14.03
CA TYR A 444 -11.70 -8.98 14.15
C TYR A 444 -11.66 -10.51 14.20
N THR A 445 -10.77 -11.12 13.40
CA THR A 445 -10.49 -12.55 13.45
C THR A 445 -9.01 -12.75 13.80
N PRO A 446 -8.68 -13.47 14.89
CA PRO A 446 -7.29 -13.82 15.20
C PRO A 446 -6.58 -14.45 14.00
N GLY A 447 -5.35 -14.00 13.72
CA GLY A 447 -4.57 -14.47 12.57
C GLY A 447 -4.86 -13.81 11.23
N MET A 448 -5.75 -12.83 11.15
CA MET A 448 -6.08 -12.12 9.90
C MET A 448 -5.37 -10.77 9.75
N GLY A 449 -4.27 -10.52 10.45
CA GLY A 449 -3.59 -9.23 10.52
C GLY A 449 -3.47 -8.75 11.97
N ARG A 450 -3.01 -7.52 12.18
CA ARG A 450 -2.59 -7.05 13.52
C ARG A 450 -3.40 -5.89 14.09
N SER A 451 -3.97 -5.06 13.24
CA SER A 451 -4.62 -3.81 13.63
C SER A 451 -5.79 -3.53 12.70
N ILE A 452 -5.82 -2.41 11.97
CA ILE A 452 -6.96 -2.11 11.08
C ILE A 452 -6.99 -3.02 9.85
N ASP A 453 -5.82 -3.44 9.37
CA ASP A 453 -5.67 -4.45 8.33
C ASP A 453 -6.47 -5.73 8.67
N ASN A 454 -6.47 -6.14 9.95
CA ASN A 454 -7.22 -7.31 10.39
C ASN A 454 -8.72 -7.20 10.10
N GLN A 455 -9.33 -6.04 10.35
CA GLN A 455 -10.75 -5.87 10.07
C GLN A 455 -11.04 -5.96 8.57
N ILE A 456 -10.16 -5.41 7.73
CA ILE A 456 -10.32 -5.46 6.27
C ILE A 456 -10.21 -6.90 5.76
N TYR A 457 -9.20 -7.66 6.20
CA TYR A 457 -9.08 -9.08 5.86
C TYR A 457 -10.24 -9.91 6.39
N THR A 458 -10.63 -9.71 7.66
CA THR A 458 -11.77 -10.39 8.29
C THR A 458 -13.06 -10.20 7.51
N LEU A 459 -13.30 -8.96 7.06
CA LEU A 459 -14.51 -8.61 6.31
C LEU A 459 -14.39 -8.93 4.82
N GLY A 460 -13.25 -9.43 4.31
CA GLY A 460 -13.07 -9.77 2.91
C GLY A 460 -13.10 -8.55 1.98
N LEU A 461 -12.59 -7.42 2.46
CA LEU A 461 -12.69 -6.10 1.81
C LEU A 461 -11.45 -5.69 1.00
N VAL A 462 -10.42 -6.54 0.94
CA VAL A 462 -9.21 -6.31 0.15
C VAL A 462 -9.49 -6.35 -1.35
N GLU A 463 -10.36 -7.28 -1.77
CA GLU A 463 -10.80 -7.43 -3.15
C GLU A 463 -12.33 -7.40 -3.18
N LEU A 464 -12.89 -6.57 -4.06
CA LEU A 464 -14.33 -6.43 -4.22
C LEU A 464 -14.80 -7.05 -5.54
N GLN A 465 -15.88 -7.82 -5.47
CA GLN A 465 -16.55 -8.39 -6.64
C GLN A 465 -17.77 -7.53 -7.00
N THR A 466 -17.77 -6.93 -8.18
CA THR A 466 -18.86 -6.03 -8.60
C THR A 466 -19.90 -6.78 -9.42
N GLU A 467 -21.16 -6.61 -9.05
CA GLU A 467 -22.33 -7.08 -9.80
C GLU A 467 -23.20 -5.89 -10.19
N VAL A 468 -23.62 -5.85 -11.45
CA VAL A 468 -24.54 -4.84 -11.97
C VAL A 468 -25.97 -5.26 -11.69
N ASP A 469 -26.75 -4.38 -11.06
CA ASP A 469 -28.20 -4.57 -10.91
C ASP A 469 -28.92 -4.11 -12.19
N HIS A 470 -28.72 -2.86 -12.59
CA HIS A 470 -29.26 -2.36 -13.85
C HIS A 470 -28.41 -1.24 -14.47
N ILE A 471 -28.46 -1.17 -15.80
CA ILE A 471 -27.84 -0.10 -16.60
C ILE A 471 -28.91 0.50 -17.51
N LYS A 472 -28.94 1.83 -17.60
CA LYS A 472 -29.80 2.58 -18.51
C LYS A 472 -28.95 3.55 -19.32
N THR A 473 -29.20 3.61 -20.62
CA THR A 473 -28.58 4.58 -21.52
C THR A 473 -29.63 5.52 -22.10
N GLN A 474 -29.26 6.77 -22.35
CA GLN A 474 -30.08 7.69 -23.12
C GLN A 474 -29.24 8.76 -23.79
N LYS A 475 -29.71 9.29 -24.91
CA LYS A 475 -29.14 10.50 -25.52
C LYS A 475 -29.85 11.72 -24.94
N LEU A 476 -29.09 12.68 -24.43
CA LEU A 476 -29.61 13.93 -23.87
C LEU A 476 -30.02 14.89 -24.99
N THR A 477 -30.85 15.88 -24.66
CA THR A 477 -31.26 16.95 -25.60
C THR A 477 -30.07 17.80 -26.07
N SER A 478 -28.99 17.85 -25.28
CA SER A 478 -27.68 18.43 -25.64
C SER A 478 -26.92 17.62 -26.71
N GLY A 479 -27.35 16.38 -26.97
CA GLY A 479 -26.70 15.46 -27.90
C GLY A 479 -25.58 14.61 -27.28
N GLU A 480 -25.31 14.81 -25.98
CA GLU A 480 -24.43 13.99 -25.15
C GLU A 480 -25.05 12.62 -24.86
N ALA A 481 -24.23 11.62 -24.51
CA ALA A 481 -24.70 10.31 -24.07
C ALA A 481 -24.69 10.21 -22.54
N GLU A 482 -25.79 9.79 -21.94
CA GLU A 482 -25.89 9.49 -20.52
C GLU A 482 -25.96 7.98 -20.29
N ILE A 483 -25.18 7.48 -19.33
CA ILE A 483 -25.24 6.10 -18.85
C ILE A 483 -25.43 6.14 -17.33
N LYS A 484 -26.50 5.51 -16.84
CA LYS A 484 -26.77 5.32 -15.41
C LYS A 484 -26.54 3.87 -15.05
N ILE A 485 -25.68 3.62 -14.06
CA ILE A 485 -25.32 2.29 -13.59
C ILE A 485 -25.67 2.19 -12.11
N HIS A 486 -26.44 1.19 -11.76
CA HIS A 486 -26.67 0.77 -10.38
C HIS A 486 -26.01 -0.60 -10.18
N SER A 487 -25.09 -0.68 -9.23
CA SER A 487 -24.28 -1.87 -9.00
C SER A 487 -23.91 -2.04 -7.53
N TYR A 488 -23.41 -3.22 -7.18
CA TYR A 488 -22.95 -3.55 -5.84
C TYR A 488 -21.55 -4.14 -5.91
N SER A 489 -20.61 -3.59 -5.15
CA SER A 489 -19.27 -4.15 -4.97
C SER A 489 -19.22 -4.91 -3.65
N TYR A 490 -19.27 -6.25 -3.72
CA TYR A 490 -19.31 -7.15 -2.57
C TYR A 490 -17.91 -7.52 -2.07
N SER A 491 -17.78 -7.65 -0.76
CA SER A 491 -16.69 -8.39 -0.11
C SER A 491 -16.62 -9.85 -0.62
N THR A 492 -15.44 -10.46 -0.57
CA THR A 492 -15.24 -11.85 -1.00
C THR A 492 -16.07 -12.87 -0.21
N ASN A 493 -16.40 -12.57 1.05
CA ASN A 493 -17.28 -13.39 1.88
C ASN A 493 -18.77 -13.02 1.76
N ARG A 494 -19.11 -11.99 0.97
CA ARG A 494 -20.45 -11.44 0.71
C ARG A 494 -21.24 -10.96 1.93
N ASN A 495 -20.60 -10.72 3.07
CA ASN A 495 -21.28 -10.15 4.24
C ASN A 495 -21.38 -8.63 4.18
N SER A 496 -20.49 -7.99 3.44
CA SER A 496 -20.39 -6.54 3.28
C SER A 496 -20.45 -6.16 1.81
N ALA A 497 -21.02 -4.99 1.50
CA ALA A 497 -21.10 -4.47 0.13
C ALA A 497 -21.04 -2.94 0.08
N PHE A 498 -20.73 -2.40 -1.09
CA PHE A 498 -20.92 -1.00 -1.42
C PHE A 498 -21.88 -0.91 -2.59
N GLU A 499 -23.07 -0.38 -2.35
CA GLU A 499 -23.99 0.01 -3.40
C GLU A 499 -23.44 1.27 -4.09
N LYS A 500 -23.45 1.26 -5.42
CA LYS A 500 -22.94 2.34 -6.26
C LYS A 500 -24.03 2.78 -7.22
N ILE A 501 -24.38 4.06 -7.14
CA ILE A 501 -25.28 4.74 -8.08
C ILE A 501 -24.42 5.71 -8.88
N GLU A 502 -24.20 5.40 -10.14
CA GLU A 502 -23.24 6.11 -10.99
C GLU A 502 -23.95 6.70 -12.21
N ARG A 503 -23.60 7.93 -12.57
CA ARG A 503 -24.08 8.63 -13.75
C ARG A 503 -22.88 9.14 -14.55
N TYR A 504 -22.69 8.56 -15.72
CA TYR A 504 -21.71 8.99 -16.71
C TYR A 504 -22.39 9.86 -17.75
N VAL A 505 -21.78 10.99 -18.11
CA VAL A 505 -22.18 11.82 -19.25
C VAL A 505 -20.97 11.99 -20.15
N VAL A 506 -21.09 11.53 -21.40
CA VAL A 506 -20.04 11.60 -22.42
C VAL A 506 -20.39 12.69 -23.43
N SER A 507 -19.52 13.68 -23.56
CA SER A 507 -19.72 14.81 -24.47
C SER A 507 -19.06 14.60 -25.84
N GLY A 508 -19.35 15.48 -26.80
CA GLY A 508 -18.88 15.34 -28.18
C GLY A 508 -17.36 15.43 -28.37
N ASN A 509 -16.62 15.96 -27.39
CA ASN A 509 -15.16 16.04 -27.41
C ASN A 509 -14.48 14.82 -26.73
N GLY A 510 -15.26 13.87 -26.19
CA GLY A 510 -14.77 12.69 -25.50
C GLY A 510 -14.57 12.86 -23.99
N GLU A 511 -14.91 14.01 -23.42
CA GLU A 511 -14.92 14.19 -21.96
C GLU A 511 -16.04 13.37 -21.31
N ILE A 512 -15.73 12.78 -20.16
CA ILE A 512 -16.66 12.00 -19.34
C ILE A 512 -16.83 12.67 -17.98
N SER A 513 -18.03 13.14 -17.68
CA SER A 513 -18.41 13.50 -16.30
C SER A 513 -18.95 12.27 -15.58
N LEU A 514 -18.39 11.94 -14.43
CA LEU A 514 -18.81 10.84 -13.56
C LEU A 514 -19.30 11.40 -12.23
N GLU A 515 -20.59 11.20 -11.94
CA GLU A 515 -21.20 11.44 -10.63
C GLU A 515 -21.45 10.08 -9.96
N GLN A 516 -21.03 9.92 -8.70
CA GLN A 516 -21.16 8.68 -7.95
C GLN A 516 -21.73 8.92 -6.55
N GLU A 517 -22.68 8.09 -6.15
CA GLU A 517 -23.11 7.91 -4.77
C GLU A 517 -22.76 6.49 -4.32
N ILE A 518 -22.01 6.39 -3.22
CA ILE A 518 -21.53 5.13 -2.65
C ILE A 518 -22.19 4.94 -1.28
N ILE A 519 -22.86 3.79 -1.08
CA ILE A 519 -23.62 3.48 0.13
C ILE A 519 -23.12 2.14 0.69
N PRO A 520 -22.48 2.12 1.88
CA PRO A 520 -22.01 0.88 2.50
C PRO A 520 -23.18 0.07 3.09
N HIS A 521 -23.12 -1.25 2.95
CA HIS A 521 -24.06 -2.24 3.47
C HIS A 521 -23.35 -3.36 4.23
N GLY A 522 -23.97 -3.84 5.31
CA GLY A 522 -23.43 -4.92 6.14
C GLY A 522 -22.36 -4.45 7.15
N PRO A 523 -21.62 -5.39 7.76
CA PRO A 523 -20.54 -5.06 8.69
C PRO A 523 -19.44 -4.24 8.00
N MET A 524 -18.91 -3.22 8.67
CA MET A 524 -17.90 -2.33 8.12
C MET A 524 -16.73 -2.17 9.10
N PRO A 525 -15.50 -1.95 8.61
CA PRO A 525 -14.36 -1.67 9.47
C PRO A 525 -14.55 -0.31 10.16
N ASP A 526 -13.83 -0.06 11.24
CA ASP A 526 -13.89 1.20 12.00
C ASP A 526 -13.43 2.41 11.16
N LEU A 527 -12.62 2.17 10.14
CA LEU A 527 -12.23 3.14 9.11
C LEU A 527 -11.94 2.41 7.80
N LEU A 528 -12.02 3.14 6.69
CA LEU A 528 -11.57 2.68 5.37
C LEU A 528 -10.17 3.27 5.09
N PRO A 529 -9.22 2.51 4.51
CA PRO A 529 -7.93 3.08 4.13
C PRO A 529 -8.05 4.21 3.10
N LYS A 530 -9.01 4.08 2.16
CA LYS A 530 -9.37 5.06 1.14
C LYS A 530 -10.78 4.79 0.59
N VAL A 531 -11.32 5.73 -0.18
CA VAL A 531 -12.49 5.55 -1.05
C VAL A 531 -12.20 6.28 -2.36
N GLY A 532 -12.11 5.53 -3.45
CA GLY A 532 -11.68 6.10 -4.73
C GLY A 532 -11.84 5.16 -5.91
N LEU A 533 -11.11 5.51 -6.98
CA LEU A 533 -11.08 4.82 -8.25
C LEU A 533 -9.64 4.43 -8.58
N GLN A 534 -9.45 3.22 -9.12
CA GLN A 534 -8.16 2.75 -9.61
C GLN A 534 -8.26 2.43 -11.10
N PHE A 535 -7.34 2.99 -11.87
CA PHE A 535 -7.18 2.78 -13.31
C PHE A 535 -5.94 1.94 -13.57
N GLN A 536 -6.03 1.03 -14.54
CA GLN A 536 -4.86 0.40 -15.14
C GLN A 536 -4.63 1.04 -16.49
N LEU A 537 -3.49 1.69 -16.66
CA LEU A 537 -3.12 2.44 -17.86
C LEU A 537 -2.00 1.69 -18.61
N PRO A 538 -1.86 1.85 -19.93
CA PRO A 538 -0.69 1.36 -20.64
C PRO A 538 0.62 1.82 -19.95
N GLU A 539 1.60 0.93 -19.84
CA GLU A 539 2.90 1.18 -19.17
C GLU A 539 3.61 2.44 -19.67
N LYS A 540 3.44 2.79 -20.95
CA LYS A 540 4.01 3.99 -21.56
C LYS A 540 3.49 5.31 -20.97
N PHE A 541 2.41 5.29 -20.19
CA PHE A 541 1.86 6.48 -19.53
C PHE A 541 2.60 6.70 -18.21
N ASP A 542 3.79 7.28 -18.32
CA ASP A 542 4.73 7.50 -17.21
C ASP A 542 4.81 8.98 -16.80
N ASN A 543 4.51 9.92 -17.70
CA ASN A 543 4.65 11.36 -17.41
C ASN A 543 3.43 11.86 -16.62
N ILE A 544 3.67 12.47 -15.45
CA ILE A 544 2.60 13.03 -14.61
C ILE A 544 2.78 14.53 -14.40
N GLU A 545 1.66 15.26 -14.41
CA GLU A 545 1.58 16.69 -14.08
C GLU A 545 0.35 16.92 -13.20
N TRP A 546 0.45 17.71 -12.14
CA TRP A 546 -0.71 17.98 -11.27
C TRP A 546 -0.69 19.38 -10.67
N TYR A 547 -1.90 19.89 -10.42
CA TYR A 547 -2.11 21.10 -9.64
C TYR A 547 -2.70 20.76 -8.27
N GLY A 548 -1.90 20.96 -7.22
CA GLY A 548 -2.26 20.66 -5.83
C GLY A 548 -1.03 20.63 -4.95
N ARG A 549 -1.00 19.81 -3.88
CA ARG A 549 0.19 19.75 -3.01
C ARG A 549 1.33 18.93 -3.61
N GLY A 550 2.56 19.41 -3.39
CA GLY A 550 3.77 18.74 -3.85
C GLY A 550 5.06 19.43 -3.36
N SER A 551 6.22 19.04 -3.88
CA SER A 551 6.44 17.98 -4.89
C SER A 551 6.47 16.57 -4.30
N PHE A 552 6.67 16.40 -3.00
CA PHE A 552 6.74 15.12 -2.29
C PHE A 552 5.37 14.59 -1.84
N GLU A 553 5.31 13.34 -1.38
CA GLU A 553 4.06 12.72 -0.91
C GLU A 553 3.47 13.40 0.33
N THR A 554 2.15 13.40 0.41
CA THR A 554 1.35 14.02 1.47
C THR A 554 0.15 13.15 1.80
N TYR A 555 -0.31 13.22 3.04
CA TYR A 555 -1.54 12.57 3.50
C TYR A 555 -2.38 13.57 4.32
N PRO A 556 -3.68 13.33 4.54
CA PRO A 556 -4.57 14.33 5.14
C PRO A 556 -4.13 14.91 6.50
N ASP A 557 -3.42 14.13 7.31
CA ASP A 557 -2.81 14.53 8.58
C ASP A 557 -1.33 14.93 8.49
N ARG A 558 -0.70 14.81 7.31
CA ARG A 558 0.70 15.14 7.02
C ARG A 558 0.83 15.81 5.65
N LYS A 559 0.36 17.06 5.54
CA LYS A 559 0.35 17.82 4.26
C LYS A 559 0.70 19.30 4.34
N THR A 560 0.77 19.91 5.51
CA THR A 560 0.96 21.37 5.61
C THR A 560 2.36 21.80 5.25
N GLY A 561 3.33 20.88 5.27
CA GLY A 561 4.69 21.10 4.76
C GLY A 561 4.82 21.19 3.25
N ALA A 562 3.78 20.85 2.48
CA ALA A 562 3.77 20.92 1.03
C ALA A 562 3.01 22.15 0.52
N GLN A 563 3.57 22.83 -0.48
CA GLN A 563 2.96 23.99 -1.13
C GLN A 563 1.92 23.54 -2.16
N ILE A 564 0.86 24.32 -2.36
CA ILE A 564 -0.03 24.16 -3.50
C ILE A 564 0.61 24.85 -4.70
N GLY A 565 0.79 24.13 -5.79
CA GLY A 565 1.42 24.60 -7.02
C GLY A 565 1.29 23.60 -8.17
N LEU A 566 1.91 23.92 -9.30
CA LEU A 566 2.05 23.01 -10.44
C LEU A 566 3.32 22.20 -10.29
N TYR A 567 3.21 20.89 -10.40
CA TYR A 567 4.34 19.96 -10.32
C TYR A 567 4.27 18.94 -11.44
N SER A 568 5.43 18.41 -11.81
CA SER A 568 5.55 17.32 -12.75
C SER A 568 6.60 16.31 -12.27
N SER A 569 6.44 15.06 -12.69
CA SER A 569 7.31 13.94 -12.35
C SER A 569 7.07 12.77 -13.32
N THR A 570 7.60 11.60 -12.99
CA THR A 570 7.24 10.34 -13.65
C THR A 570 6.72 9.33 -12.64
N VAL A 571 5.94 8.33 -13.07
CA VAL A 571 5.43 7.27 -12.17
C VAL A 571 6.58 6.59 -11.44
N LYS A 572 7.69 6.33 -12.14
CA LYS A 572 8.90 5.78 -11.53
C LYS A 572 9.51 6.67 -10.45
N ASN A 573 9.54 7.99 -10.66
CA ASN A 573 10.11 8.94 -9.71
C ASN A 573 9.22 9.18 -8.49
N GLU A 574 7.93 8.84 -8.56
CA GLU A 574 7.02 8.91 -7.41
C GLU A 574 7.16 7.75 -6.43
N TYR A 575 8.00 6.75 -6.74
CA TYR A 575 8.29 5.67 -5.80
C TYR A 575 9.05 6.17 -4.56
N VAL A 576 8.48 5.93 -3.38
CA VAL A 576 9.14 6.17 -2.10
C VAL A 576 9.61 4.83 -1.52
N PRO A 577 10.93 4.59 -1.42
CA PRO A 577 11.49 3.28 -1.08
C PRO A 577 11.46 3.02 0.43
N TYR A 578 10.26 2.90 1.00
CA TYR A 578 10.09 2.51 2.40
C TYR A 578 10.75 1.16 2.67
N LEU A 579 11.49 1.06 3.79
CA LEU A 579 12.21 -0.16 4.21
C LEU A 579 11.29 -1.38 4.34
N PHE A 580 10.05 -1.14 4.77
CA PHE A 580 8.95 -2.09 4.65
C PHE A 580 8.02 -1.58 3.56
N PRO A 581 7.79 -2.34 2.46
CA PRO A 581 6.87 -1.93 1.42
C PRO A 581 5.49 -1.61 1.98
N GLN A 582 4.95 -0.46 1.59
CA GLN A 582 3.66 0.07 2.03
C GLN A 582 3.13 1.03 0.97
N ASP A 583 1.88 1.47 1.08
CA ASP A 583 1.34 2.53 0.22
C ASP A 583 2.20 3.80 0.28
N TYR A 584 2.44 4.41 -0.89
CA TYR A 584 3.35 5.52 -1.06
C TYR A 584 2.85 6.52 -2.10
N GLY A 585 3.47 7.70 -2.16
CA GLY A 585 3.35 8.62 -3.29
C GLY A 585 2.08 9.45 -3.32
N ASN A 586 1.16 9.29 -2.35
CA ASN A 586 -0.11 10.01 -2.33
C ASN A 586 0.10 11.53 -2.36
N LYS A 587 -0.69 12.25 -3.16
CA LYS A 587 -0.78 13.71 -3.18
C LYS A 587 -2.17 14.14 -2.75
N THR A 588 -2.25 15.25 -2.02
CA THR A 588 -3.49 15.75 -1.41
C THR A 588 -3.88 17.12 -1.98
N ASP A 589 -5.16 17.48 -1.83
CA ASP A 589 -5.73 18.76 -2.26
C ASP A 589 -5.53 19.01 -3.78
N ILE A 590 -5.79 17.99 -4.60
CA ILE A 590 -5.52 17.93 -6.03
C ILE A 590 -6.72 18.44 -6.83
N ARG A 591 -6.53 19.49 -7.64
CA ARG A 591 -7.60 20.04 -8.48
C ARG A 591 -7.74 19.20 -9.74
N TRP A 592 -6.60 18.93 -10.37
CA TRP A 592 -6.49 18.04 -11.52
C TRP A 592 -5.13 17.35 -11.55
N VAL A 593 -5.10 16.18 -12.17
CA VAL A 593 -3.89 15.42 -12.50
C VAL A 593 -3.95 14.99 -13.96
N LYS A 594 -2.84 15.09 -14.66
CA LYS A 594 -2.62 14.56 -16.00
C LYS A 594 -1.63 13.41 -15.95
N ILE A 595 -1.88 12.40 -16.76
CA ILE A 595 -0.94 11.32 -17.01
C ILE A 595 -0.93 10.99 -18.51
N ALA A 596 0.25 10.95 -19.11
CA ALA A 596 0.41 10.85 -20.55
C ALA A 596 1.67 10.08 -20.96
N ASP A 597 1.73 9.67 -22.24
CA ASP A 597 2.99 9.25 -22.87
C ASP A 597 3.88 10.44 -23.25
N ASP A 598 5.04 10.15 -23.82
CA ASP A 598 6.04 11.14 -24.24
C ASP A 598 5.55 12.10 -25.33
N ASN A 599 4.44 11.77 -26.03
CA ASN A 599 3.84 12.64 -27.04
C ASN A 599 2.74 13.55 -26.47
N GLY A 600 2.44 13.47 -25.16
CA GLY A 600 1.37 14.22 -24.52
C GLY A 600 -0.01 13.57 -24.61
N VAL A 601 -0.13 12.39 -25.23
CA VAL A 601 -1.40 11.65 -25.33
C VAL A 601 -1.68 10.94 -24.01
N GLY A 602 -2.86 11.16 -23.44
CA GLY A 602 -3.19 10.61 -22.12
C GLY A 602 -4.55 11.00 -21.57
N LEU A 603 -4.62 11.13 -20.24
CA LEU A 603 -5.82 11.49 -19.49
C LEU A 603 -5.55 12.67 -18.56
N GLU A 604 -6.50 13.59 -18.50
CA GLU A 604 -6.66 14.56 -17.41
C GLU A 604 -7.85 14.14 -16.55
N ILE A 605 -7.67 14.14 -15.23
CA ILE A 605 -8.72 13.88 -14.25
C ILE A 605 -8.85 15.08 -13.34
N LYS A 606 -10.04 15.67 -13.30
CA LYS A 606 -10.38 16.87 -12.51
C LYS A 606 -11.48 16.53 -11.50
N GLY A 607 -11.32 16.97 -10.26
CA GLY A 607 -12.36 16.84 -9.24
C GLY A 607 -13.25 18.08 -9.16
N GLU A 608 -14.54 17.90 -8.89
CA GLU A 608 -15.41 19.01 -8.44
C GLU A 608 -14.92 19.57 -7.09
N LYS A 609 -14.41 18.66 -6.23
CA LYS A 609 -13.71 18.97 -4.99
C LYS A 609 -12.28 18.46 -5.09
N PRO A 610 -11.34 19.03 -4.31
CA PRO A 610 -9.97 18.56 -4.31
C PRO A 610 -9.88 17.05 -4.01
N LEU A 611 -9.17 16.33 -4.87
CA LEU A 611 -8.95 14.89 -4.83
C LEU A 611 -7.63 14.56 -4.11
N ASN A 612 -7.37 13.28 -3.99
CA ASN A 612 -6.05 12.71 -3.77
C ASN A 612 -5.68 11.86 -4.99
N PHE A 613 -4.38 11.72 -5.28
CA PHE A 613 -3.94 10.77 -6.28
C PHE A 613 -2.60 10.11 -5.90
N SER A 614 -2.36 8.93 -6.43
CA SER A 614 -1.03 8.31 -6.49
C SER A 614 -0.88 7.55 -7.79
N ALA A 615 0.35 7.41 -8.27
CA ALA A 615 0.69 6.60 -9.43
C ALA A 615 1.76 5.58 -9.04
N HIS A 616 1.53 4.30 -9.33
CA HIS A 616 2.38 3.19 -8.89
C HIS A 616 2.84 2.32 -10.06
N ASN A 617 4.08 1.83 -9.97
CA ASN A 617 4.61 0.76 -10.82
C ASN A 617 4.43 -0.64 -10.20
N PHE A 618 3.87 -0.73 -8.99
CA PHE A 618 3.63 -1.99 -8.31
C PHE A 618 2.13 -2.15 -8.09
N THR A 619 1.59 -3.35 -8.34
CA THR A 619 0.17 -3.60 -8.05
C THR A 619 -0.08 -3.45 -6.55
N THR A 620 -1.27 -2.99 -6.17
CA THR A 620 -1.68 -2.89 -4.75
C THR A 620 -1.53 -4.24 -4.04
N GLU A 621 -1.78 -5.35 -4.76
CA GLU A 621 -1.56 -6.70 -4.23
C GLU A 621 -0.09 -6.99 -3.96
N ASN A 622 0.82 -6.78 -4.92
CA ASN A 622 2.25 -7.04 -4.71
C ASN A 622 2.80 -6.19 -3.56
N LEU A 623 2.41 -4.92 -3.51
CA LEU A 623 2.80 -4.00 -2.43
C LEU A 623 2.23 -4.42 -1.06
N SER A 624 1.02 -5.00 -1.01
CA SER A 624 0.40 -5.51 0.24
C SER A 624 1.04 -6.82 0.74
N ARG A 625 1.70 -7.57 -0.14
CA ARG A 625 2.22 -8.92 0.11
C ARG A 625 3.74 -8.92 0.37
N ALA A 626 4.46 -7.95 -0.18
CA ALA A 626 5.89 -7.80 0.02
C ALA A 626 6.21 -7.39 1.47
N VAL A 627 7.19 -8.06 2.08
CA VAL A 627 7.76 -7.72 3.38
C VAL A 627 9.06 -6.92 3.22
N TYR A 628 9.76 -7.11 2.10
CA TYR A 628 11.01 -6.40 1.78
C TYR A 628 10.98 -5.79 0.37
N PRO A 629 11.72 -4.69 0.11
CA PRO A 629 11.73 -4.02 -1.19
C PRO A 629 12.17 -4.92 -2.36
N PHE A 630 13.11 -5.84 -2.15
CA PHE A 630 13.58 -6.77 -3.19
C PHE A 630 12.51 -7.79 -3.64
N GLN A 631 11.38 -7.89 -2.91
CA GLN A 631 10.25 -8.75 -3.30
C GLN A 631 9.24 -8.03 -4.21
N LEU A 632 9.43 -6.73 -4.44
CA LEU A 632 8.57 -5.96 -5.33
C LEU A 632 8.83 -6.32 -6.78
N LYS A 633 7.74 -6.44 -7.56
CA LYS A 633 7.76 -6.79 -8.98
C LYS A 633 7.01 -5.70 -9.74
N GLU A 634 7.70 -5.02 -10.65
CA GLU A 634 7.06 -4.02 -11.50
C GLU A 634 5.89 -4.64 -12.28
N ALA A 635 4.77 -3.93 -12.31
CA ALA A 635 3.59 -4.29 -13.08
C ALA A 635 3.84 -4.01 -14.56
N ASP A 636 3.17 -4.74 -15.45
CA ASP A 636 3.21 -4.50 -16.90
C ASP A 636 2.36 -3.29 -17.32
N HIS A 637 1.99 -2.42 -16.39
CA HIS A 637 1.06 -1.32 -16.56
C HIS A 637 1.22 -0.27 -15.46
N THR A 638 0.84 0.97 -15.76
CA THR A 638 0.78 2.04 -14.76
C THR A 638 -0.52 1.92 -13.96
N ILE A 639 -0.44 1.94 -12.63
CA ILE A 639 -1.60 2.03 -11.76
C ILE A 639 -1.81 3.49 -11.36
N LEU A 640 -2.94 4.09 -11.76
CA LEU A 640 -3.34 5.41 -11.29
C LEU A 640 -4.48 5.28 -10.26
N ASN A 641 -4.27 5.76 -9.06
CA ASN A 641 -5.29 5.89 -8.02
C ASN A 641 -5.81 7.33 -7.99
N VAL A 642 -7.12 7.50 -8.05
CA VAL A 642 -7.80 8.79 -7.88
C VAL A 642 -8.80 8.65 -6.73
N ASP A 643 -8.45 9.23 -5.59
CA ASP A 643 -9.13 8.97 -4.34
C ASP A 643 -9.89 10.20 -3.84
N PHE A 644 -11.18 10.03 -3.60
CA PHE A 644 -12.03 11.08 -3.04
C PHE A 644 -11.66 11.37 -1.60
N GLU A 645 -11.39 10.31 -0.84
CA GLU A 645 -10.94 10.39 0.54
C GLU A 645 -9.88 9.33 0.82
N VAL A 646 -8.87 9.70 1.61
CA VAL A 646 -7.79 8.81 2.06
C VAL A 646 -7.67 8.96 3.58
N THR A 647 -7.45 7.87 4.31
CA THR A 647 -7.20 7.95 5.76
C THR A 647 -5.77 8.46 5.99
N GLY A 648 -5.60 9.39 6.94
CA GLY A 648 -4.28 9.89 7.33
C GLY A 648 -3.35 8.79 7.86
N VAL A 649 -2.03 9.04 7.81
CA VAL A 649 -1.00 8.04 8.16
C VAL A 649 -0.91 7.74 9.65
N GLY A 650 -1.47 8.60 10.50
CA GLY A 650 -1.34 8.49 11.96
C GLY A 650 0.10 8.65 12.44
N GLY A 651 0.42 8.04 13.56
CA GLY A 651 1.78 7.93 14.07
C GLY A 651 1.92 6.81 15.10
N THR A 652 3.13 6.43 15.42
CA THR A 652 3.40 5.46 16.49
C THR A 652 3.36 6.17 17.85
N ALA A 653 2.56 5.83 18.88
CA ALA A 653 1.47 4.86 19.09
C ALA A 653 0.07 5.52 18.97
N ARG A 654 -0.04 6.62 18.21
CA ARG A 654 -1.24 7.44 18.06
C ARG A 654 -1.88 7.18 16.71
N ARG A 655 -2.95 6.38 16.70
CA ARG A 655 -3.79 6.21 15.51
C ARG A 655 -4.20 7.55 14.91
N THR A 656 -4.50 7.50 13.61
CA THR A 656 -5.13 8.58 12.86
C THR A 656 -6.27 9.18 13.66
N LEU A 657 -6.24 10.49 13.89
CA LEU A 657 -7.29 11.19 14.63
C LEU A 657 -8.61 11.09 13.86
N THR A 658 -9.75 11.08 14.57
CA THR A 658 -11.07 10.86 13.96
C THR A 658 -11.35 11.75 12.74
N LYS A 659 -10.95 13.03 12.79
CA LYS A 659 -11.12 13.99 11.68
C LYS A 659 -10.32 13.68 10.41
N TYR A 660 -9.36 12.74 10.48
CA TYR A 660 -8.52 12.31 9.36
C TYR A 660 -8.80 10.85 8.98
N ARG A 661 -9.86 10.24 9.51
CA ARG A 661 -10.30 8.90 9.13
C ARG A 661 -11.37 9.00 8.06
N VAL A 662 -11.30 8.11 7.08
CA VAL A 662 -12.41 7.86 6.16
C VAL A 662 -13.39 6.93 6.86
N THR A 663 -14.55 7.47 7.23
CA THR A 663 -15.61 6.69 7.85
C THR A 663 -16.40 5.90 6.79
N PRO A 664 -16.82 4.66 7.09
CA PRO A 664 -17.77 3.95 6.26
C PRO A 664 -19.13 4.63 6.36
N GLY A 665 -19.46 5.46 5.37
CA GLY A 665 -20.73 6.18 5.29
C GLY A 665 -21.05 6.55 3.84
N ILE A 666 -22.20 7.19 3.62
CA ILE A 666 -22.61 7.61 2.29
C ILE A 666 -21.63 8.67 1.75
N LYS A 667 -21.11 8.44 0.55
CA LYS A 667 -20.18 9.35 -0.14
C LYS A 667 -20.78 9.79 -1.48
N LYS A 668 -20.67 11.08 -1.80
CA LYS A 668 -21.08 11.65 -3.09
C LYS A 668 -19.92 12.39 -3.73
N ASN A 669 -19.55 11.99 -4.93
CA ASN A 669 -18.37 12.49 -5.61
C ASN A 669 -18.67 12.78 -7.08
N LYS A 670 -17.96 13.76 -7.63
CA LYS A 670 -18.03 14.11 -9.05
C LYS A 670 -16.62 14.38 -9.57
N ILE A 671 -16.30 13.74 -10.69
CA ILE A 671 -15.04 13.95 -11.43
C ILE A 671 -15.31 14.08 -12.92
N THR A 672 -14.35 14.69 -13.60
CA THR A 672 -14.25 14.72 -15.05
C THR A 672 -13.02 13.91 -15.47
N ILE A 673 -13.19 13.05 -16.48
CA ILE A 673 -12.13 12.29 -17.13
C ILE A 673 -12.08 12.78 -18.58
N LYS A 674 -10.95 13.34 -19.00
CA LYS A 674 -10.80 13.99 -20.30
C LYS A 674 -9.60 13.40 -21.04
N PRO A 675 -9.76 12.91 -22.28
CA PRO A 675 -8.61 12.58 -23.11
C PRO A 675 -7.83 13.86 -23.45
N ILE A 676 -6.50 13.76 -23.41
CA ILE A 676 -5.59 14.84 -23.79
C ILE A 676 -4.62 14.37 -24.88
N GLU A 677 -4.16 15.31 -25.69
CA GLU A 677 -3.12 15.18 -26.71
C GLU A 677 -2.43 16.52 -26.90
#